data_AF-A0A094HB80-F1
#
_entry.id   AF-A0A094HB80-F1
#
_cell.length_a   1.000
_cell.length_b   1.000
_cell.length_c   1.000
_cell.angle_alpha   90.00
_cell.angle_beta   90.00
_cell.angle_gamma   90.00
#
_symmetry.space_group_name_H-M   'P 1'
#
loop_
_entity.id
_entity.type
_entity.pdbx_description
1 polymer ?
#
loop_
_entity_poly.entity_id
_entity_poly.type
_entity_poly.pdbx_seq_one_letter_code
_entity_poly.pdbx_strand_id
1 'polypeptide(L)'
;MGFTPIIVGVGDVRNKAAQNPIEPVDLMLEAIRLSLIDCNLSPSNSQRLQSDIDSVDVVACSTWPYHDLPSLVSKRLGVDAKHKHYTPSMGNQPVKLLNDMARRIVTGESKVALMTGGETLASLRKLEKAGKFPPPGWTKPGQDMDTLYSPNALDLLNGTSRIHTIGTPIQVYPLFETGFRAHRHQSYKENMKESAALYGEFAKVAEKHPRAWSYGEKTETEKTIGTVSDRNRMVYSPCIPKSKWIYPLGGAWAKDSEDFYNRPNYYSSPAISQALDFGLKNSGLTKEAIDMFDFYSCFPIVPKLACEHLGIPQTNWVKPITLLGGLTSFGGAGANYSMHAVAEMVQQLRSAHGKRNGLILANGGVASYENTVCLSNSPRQDGIPYPQDNVLLETPAELPCPPFDMQAEGPVTIETYTVEHDRNNNPIKGYVIKQAALNWIHFKHKEFYLRSLPTSSTLTAVHSYQPITLIRVFAVMSEKEGAIPVDQFECKEENDSEKAASSNEQATIVYDEVETKRILRKVDLRLLPCLTLLYLLSFLDRGNMGNARTLGMQKDLGLSGTQWNICLTIFFFPYCAFEIPSNIVLKLLPANLWLSILVVSWGTCMTLMSLVTNYRGLLAARFFLGFAEAGFFPAATYLLTCWYRRAEMQGRLSVFFSAGSMAGAFSGLLAYGINYMDGIARLAGWQWILMLEGLVTVLVGVACFFFLPNSPATATFLKPEERAFLIERLKSDNGGASGKVDTNEHFQWKYMKDALTDWKIYISVLIYWGNAISTYGFIYTLPSVIKELGYSAANAQLLTIPVYVFALGVTITAAFLSDRYESRSNFIIYPCIVAAIGYIGLLSLPHPGLPGATYGMLFVVAGGLYPLICGVISWNANNLAGSWKRSIGMALQISIGGLGGAIGSNIYLSKEAPHYWTGYGVSLSVITMAFFAAIFLRWKLNKINKERDAMSLEEIHSKYTEQELKEMGDRSPLFRYIL
;
A
#
# COMPACT_ATOMS: atom_id res chain seq x y z
N MET A 1 30.07 -0.08 49.24
CA MET A 1 29.19 -1.10 48.63
C MET A 1 28.32 -0.41 47.59
N GLY A 2 27.99 -1.08 46.49
CA GLY A 2 26.99 -0.58 45.53
C GLY A 2 25.57 -0.66 46.11
N PHE A 3 24.64 0.12 45.57
CA PHE A 3 23.24 0.05 45.94
C PHE A 3 22.60 -1.25 45.39
N THR A 4 21.50 -1.72 45.98
CA THR A 4 20.73 -2.84 45.40
C THR A 4 19.62 -2.28 44.50
N PRO A 5 19.49 -2.69 43.23
CA PRO A 5 18.43 -2.22 42.36
C PRO A 5 17.12 -2.94 42.71
N ILE A 6 16.02 -2.20 42.80
CA ILE A 6 14.68 -2.76 43.03
C ILE A 6 13.64 -2.16 42.08
N ILE A 7 12.90 -3.02 41.41
CA ILE A 7 11.68 -2.64 40.71
C ILE A 7 10.58 -2.47 41.78
N VAL A 8 10.06 -1.26 41.88
CA VAL A 8 9.09 -0.86 42.91
C VAL A 8 7.68 -0.63 42.38
N GLY A 9 7.55 -0.30 41.08
CA GLY A 9 6.28 0.07 40.47
C GLY A 9 6.24 -0.26 38.97
N VAL A 10 5.14 -0.81 38.48
CA VAL A 10 4.94 -1.18 37.07
C VAL A 10 3.58 -0.70 36.55
N GLY A 11 3.50 -0.27 35.29
CA GLY A 11 2.34 0.42 34.75
C GLY A 11 1.98 0.03 33.32
N ASP A 12 0.99 -0.85 33.17
CA ASP A 12 0.44 -1.24 31.87
C ASP A 12 -1.01 -0.74 31.73
N VAL A 13 -1.32 -0.11 30.59
CA VAL A 13 -2.59 0.59 30.34
C VAL A 13 -2.94 0.52 28.85
N ARG A 14 -4.23 0.44 28.51
CA ARG A 14 -4.70 0.30 27.13
C ARG A 14 -5.87 1.26 26.84
N ASN A 15 -5.71 2.14 25.84
CA ASN A 15 -6.84 2.91 25.31
C ASN A 15 -7.67 2.01 24.37
N LYS A 16 -8.89 1.65 24.78
CA LYS A 16 -9.89 0.95 23.93
C LYS A 16 -10.91 1.91 23.29
N ALA A 17 -11.11 3.10 23.85
CA ALA A 17 -12.25 3.97 23.53
C ALA A 17 -12.08 4.71 22.20
N ALA A 18 -12.88 4.35 21.19
CA ALA A 18 -12.79 4.92 19.84
C ALA A 18 -13.13 6.42 19.73
N GLN A 19 -13.67 7.03 20.79
CA GLN A 19 -14.12 8.42 20.83
C GLN A 19 -13.06 9.40 21.38
N ASN A 20 -12.24 8.96 22.36
CA ASN A 20 -11.21 9.77 23.01
C ASN A 20 -9.80 9.14 22.84
N PRO A 21 -9.16 9.33 21.68
CA PRO A 21 -7.80 8.88 21.40
C PRO A 21 -6.75 9.79 22.07
N ILE A 22 -5.83 9.19 22.82
CA ILE A 22 -4.82 9.87 23.65
C ILE A 22 -3.43 9.77 22.99
N GLU A 23 -2.62 10.82 23.14
CA GLU A 23 -1.26 10.97 22.61
C GLU A 23 -0.27 9.90 23.18
N PRO A 24 0.75 9.41 22.43
CA PRO A 24 1.73 8.45 22.96
C PRO A 24 2.42 8.90 24.25
N VAL A 25 2.81 10.17 24.37
CA VAL A 25 3.43 10.68 25.61
C VAL A 25 2.44 10.74 26.78
N ASP A 26 1.16 11.00 26.54
CA ASP A 26 0.13 10.91 27.60
C ASP A 26 -0.22 9.46 27.94
N LEU A 27 -0.07 8.53 26.99
CA LEU A 27 -0.09 7.12 27.31
C LEU A 27 1.09 6.75 28.23
N MET A 28 2.30 7.19 27.91
CA MET A 28 3.50 6.99 28.75
C MET A 28 3.28 7.55 30.16
N LEU A 29 2.83 8.80 30.28
CA LEU A 29 2.57 9.46 31.57
C LEU A 29 1.51 8.75 32.40
N GLU A 30 0.44 8.25 31.79
CA GLU A 30 -0.58 7.47 32.52
C GLU A 30 -0.05 6.10 33.00
N ALA A 31 0.88 5.48 32.27
CA ALA A 31 1.59 4.29 32.79
C ALA A 31 2.54 4.64 33.93
N ILE A 32 3.26 5.76 33.85
CA ILE A 32 4.14 6.25 34.91
C ILE A 32 3.31 6.60 36.16
N ARG A 33 2.10 7.14 35.99
CA ARG A 33 1.14 7.36 37.08
C ARG A 33 0.67 6.04 37.69
N LEU A 34 0.40 5.01 36.89
CA LEU A 34 0.06 3.69 37.42
C LEU A 34 1.23 2.99 38.12
N SER A 35 2.47 3.12 37.65
CA SER A 35 3.63 2.54 38.34
C SER A 35 3.89 3.21 39.70
N LEU A 36 3.71 4.53 39.79
CA LEU A 36 3.75 5.28 41.05
C LEU A 36 2.62 4.86 42.02
N ILE A 37 1.42 4.57 41.53
CA ILE A 37 0.31 4.00 42.33
C ILE A 37 0.63 2.56 42.77
N ASP A 38 1.20 1.76 41.88
CA ASP A 38 1.59 0.37 42.16
C ASP A 38 2.69 0.26 43.23
N CYS A 39 3.50 1.30 43.44
CA CYS A 39 4.39 1.40 44.62
C CYS A 39 3.62 1.41 45.97
N ASN A 40 2.30 1.62 45.95
CA ASN A 40 1.40 1.66 47.10
C ASN A 40 1.83 2.69 48.17
N LEU A 41 2.27 3.86 47.72
CA LEU A 41 2.66 5.00 48.56
C LEU A 41 1.48 5.95 48.80
N SER A 42 1.51 6.68 49.92
CA SER A 42 0.60 7.82 50.12
C SER A 42 0.89 8.95 49.10
N PRO A 43 -0.08 9.82 48.77
CA PRO A 43 0.09 10.82 47.70
C PRO A 43 1.32 11.72 47.85
N SER A 44 1.60 12.22 49.06
CA SER A 44 2.79 13.04 49.35
C SER A 44 4.10 12.30 49.06
N ASN A 45 4.10 10.98 49.26
CA ASN A 45 5.28 10.13 49.13
C ASN A 45 5.44 9.61 47.69
N SER A 46 4.32 9.38 46.98
CA SER A 46 4.30 9.18 45.54
C SER A 46 4.82 10.41 44.79
N GLN A 47 4.46 11.62 45.25
CA GLN A 47 4.96 12.87 44.69
C GLN A 47 6.46 13.07 44.99
N ARG A 48 6.92 12.70 46.20
CA ARG A 48 8.35 12.69 46.53
C ARG A 48 9.14 11.68 45.70
N LEU A 49 8.60 10.48 45.49
CA LEU A 49 9.18 9.47 44.60
C LEU A 49 9.31 10.03 43.18
N GLN A 50 8.27 10.69 42.68
CA GLN A 50 8.31 11.35 41.37
C GLN A 50 9.38 12.45 41.32
N SER A 51 9.51 13.32 42.33
CA SER A 51 10.57 14.35 42.34
C SER A 51 12.00 13.81 42.48
N ASP A 52 12.17 12.60 43.00
CA ASP A 52 13.48 11.94 43.12
C ASP A 52 13.95 11.28 41.81
N ILE A 53 13.14 11.26 40.73
CA ILE A 53 13.49 10.69 39.40
C ILE A 53 14.66 11.45 38.76
N ASP A 54 15.82 10.78 38.65
CA ASP A 54 17.06 11.35 38.12
C ASP A 54 17.57 10.68 36.82
N SER A 55 16.97 9.56 36.39
CA SER A 55 17.17 8.95 35.06
C SER A 55 15.82 8.76 34.35
N VAL A 56 15.71 9.23 33.10
CA VAL A 56 14.54 9.03 32.21
C VAL A 56 15.01 8.45 30.88
N ASP A 57 14.71 7.17 30.70
CA ASP A 57 15.00 6.38 29.52
C ASP A 57 13.70 6.17 28.73
N VAL A 58 13.76 6.24 27.40
CA VAL A 58 12.57 6.08 26.55
C VAL A 58 12.84 5.20 25.34
N VAL A 59 12.02 4.17 25.14
CA VAL A 59 12.01 3.34 23.94
C VAL A 59 11.33 4.06 22.79
N ALA A 60 11.90 3.94 21.59
CA ALA A 60 11.43 4.60 20.36
C ALA A 60 9.89 4.49 20.16
N CYS A 61 9.24 5.64 19.97
CA CYS A 61 7.82 5.70 19.62
C CYS A 61 7.67 5.60 18.08
N SER A 62 7.40 4.40 17.54
CA SER A 62 7.32 4.21 16.08
C SER A 62 6.04 4.75 15.41
N THR A 63 5.21 5.53 16.12
CA THR A 63 3.93 6.06 15.60
C THR A 63 3.78 7.58 15.63
N TRP A 64 4.67 8.29 16.33
CA TRP A 64 4.68 9.75 16.39
C TRP A 64 6.11 10.23 16.65
N PRO A 65 6.76 10.93 15.70
CA PRO A 65 8.14 11.35 15.84
C PRO A 65 8.23 12.64 16.68
N TYR A 66 8.69 12.49 17.91
CA TYR A 66 9.00 13.61 18.81
C TYR A 66 10.40 14.16 18.54
N HIS A 67 10.59 15.47 18.72
CA HIS A 67 11.92 16.10 18.62
C HIS A 67 12.85 15.70 19.77
N ASP A 68 12.32 15.62 20.99
CA ASP A 68 13.01 15.12 22.19
C ASP A 68 11.94 14.57 23.14
N LEU A 69 11.76 13.24 23.11
CA LEU A 69 10.77 12.57 23.94
C LEU A 69 11.21 12.43 25.42
N PRO A 70 12.47 12.06 25.75
CA PRO A 70 12.92 12.03 27.14
C PRO A 70 12.76 13.36 27.88
N SER A 71 13.16 14.49 27.26
CA SER A 71 12.95 15.81 27.89
C SER A 71 11.48 16.21 27.94
N LEU A 72 10.65 15.82 26.96
CA LEU A 72 9.21 16.05 27.02
C LEU A 72 8.54 15.27 28.16
N VAL A 73 8.93 14.01 28.39
CA VAL A 73 8.49 13.20 29.54
C VAL A 73 8.96 13.84 30.84
N SER A 74 10.26 14.14 30.97
CA SER A 74 10.85 14.79 32.14
C SER A 74 10.09 16.08 32.49
N LYS A 75 9.85 16.94 31.49
CA LYS A 75 9.12 18.21 31.64
C LYS A 75 7.65 18.02 32.00
N ARG A 76 6.92 17.08 31.36
CA ARG A 76 5.50 16.80 31.70
C ARG A 76 5.35 16.12 33.07
N LEU A 77 6.37 15.43 33.57
CA LEU A 77 6.42 14.91 34.95
C LEU A 77 6.82 15.97 36.00
N GLY A 78 7.36 17.12 35.59
CA GLY A 78 7.91 18.12 36.51
C GLY A 78 9.22 17.70 37.20
N VAL A 79 10.01 16.83 36.55
CA VAL A 79 11.29 16.32 37.06
C VAL A 79 12.43 16.80 36.16
N ASP A 80 13.61 17.05 36.73
CA ASP A 80 14.82 17.34 35.94
C ASP A 80 15.80 16.17 36.04
N ALA A 81 15.54 15.14 35.23
CA ALA A 81 16.40 13.96 35.17
C ALA A 81 17.78 14.32 34.60
N LYS A 82 18.85 13.93 35.31
CA LYS A 82 20.24 14.14 34.88
C LYS A 82 20.59 13.28 33.69
N HIS A 83 20.11 12.02 33.69
CA HIS A 83 20.24 11.11 32.56
C HIS A 83 18.93 11.13 31.75
N LYS A 84 19.03 11.44 30.46
CA LYS A 84 17.90 11.47 29.51
C LYS A 84 18.32 10.69 28.26
N HIS A 85 17.68 9.56 27.97
CA HIS A 85 18.10 8.64 26.88
C HIS A 85 16.93 8.18 26.00
N TYR A 86 17.17 8.08 24.69
CA TYR A 86 16.20 7.62 23.69
C TYR A 86 16.80 6.47 22.86
N THR A 87 16.12 5.33 22.77
CA THR A 87 16.67 4.13 22.12
C THR A 87 16.40 4.08 20.62
N PRO A 88 17.13 3.25 19.85
CA PRO A 88 16.67 2.74 18.57
C PRO A 88 15.37 1.91 18.69
N SER A 89 14.67 1.70 17.57
CA SER A 89 13.41 0.93 17.53
C SER A 89 13.64 -0.59 17.41
N MET A 90 14.09 -1.24 18.48
CA MET A 90 14.41 -2.69 18.49
C MET A 90 13.86 -3.42 19.74
N GLY A 91 13.41 -4.67 19.59
CA GLY A 91 12.68 -5.42 20.62
C GLY A 91 13.49 -5.83 21.87
N ASN A 92 14.82 -5.80 21.79
CA ASN A 92 15.71 -6.06 22.91
C ASN A 92 15.85 -4.87 23.88
N GLN A 93 15.52 -3.66 23.43
CA GLN A 93 15.83 -2.41 24.13
C GLN A 93 15.20 -2.31 25.54
N PRO A 94 13.96 -2.76 25.82
CA PRO A 94 13.41 -2.69 27.18
C PRO A 94 14.23 -3.46 28.23
N VAL A 95 14.75 -4.65 27.88
CA VAL A 95 15.59 -5.43 28.81
C VAL A 95 17.00 -4.85 28.90
N LYS A 96 17.53 -4.30 27.79
CA LYS A 96 18.78 -3.53 27.82
C LYS A 96 18.70 -2.34 28.78
N LEU A 97 17.65 -1.53 28.67
CA LEU A 97 17.40 -0.40 29.55
C LEU A 97 17.33 -0.84 31.02
N LEU A 98 16.57 -1.89 31.34
CA LEU A 98 16.48 -2.40 32.71
C LEU A 98 17.85 -2.84 33.28
N ASN A 99 18.68 -3.50 32.46
CA ASN A 99 20.05 -3.85 32.83
C ASN A 99 20.92 -2.62 33.09
N ASP A 100 20.84 -1.60 32.23
CA ASP A 100 21.65 -0.39 32.34
C ASP A 100 21.18 0.55 33.48
N MET A 101 19.88 0.61 33.74
CA MET A 101 19.32 1.29 34.92
C MET A 101 19.72 0.59 36.22
N ALA A 102 19.69 -0.74 36.26
CA ALA A 102 20.15 -1.51 37.41
C ALA A 102 21.65 -1.21 37.70
N ARG A 103 22.49 -1.13 36.65
CA ARG A 103 23.89 -0.69 36.77
C ARG A 103 24.01 0.74 37.31
N ARG A 104 23.34 1.72 36.70
CA ARG A 104 23.36 3.13 37.16
C ARG A 104 22.92 3.29 38.62
N ILE A 105 22.00 2.44 39.07
CA ILE A 105 21.60 2.35 40.47
C ILE A 105 22.74 1.80 41.33
N VAL A 106 23.37 0.69 40.93
CA VAL A 106 24.44 0.02 41.70
C VAL A 106 25.71 0.85 41.78
N THR A 107 26.10 1.56 40.71
CA THR A 107 27.22 2.51 40.69
C THR A 107 26.90 3.80 41.45
N GLY A 108 25.62 4.18 41.52
CA GLY A 108 25.16 5.41 42.19
C GLY A 108 25.00 6.63 41.30
N GLU A 109 25.08 6.44 39.97
CA GLU A 109 24.78 7.48 38.98
C GLU A 109 23.30 7.90 39.01
N SER A 110 22.39 7.00 39.40
CA SER A 110 20.96 7.24 39.52
C SER A 110 20.40 6.67 40.84
N LYS A 111 19.53 7.44 41.49
CA LYS A 111 18.77 7.00 42.66
C LYS A 111 17.38 6.49 42.27
N VAL A 112 16.75 7.07 41.26
CA VAL A 112 15.42 6.65 40.79
C VAL A 112 15.38 6.75 39.27
N ALA A 113 15.24 5.60 38.62
CA ALA A 113 15.33 5.48 37.19
C ALA A 113 13.98 5.09 36.59
N LEU A 114 13.59 5.76 35.51
CA LEU A 114 12.34 5.57 34.81
C LEU A 114 12.60 5.07 33.38
N MET A 115 11.90 4.03 32.92
CA MET A 115 11.97 3.58 31.52
C MET A 115 10.57 3.50 30.91
N THR A 116 10.35 4.33 29.89
CA THR A 116 9.05 4.48 29.25
C THR A 116 9.10 4.24 27.74
N GLY A 117 7.95 4.32 27.07
CA GLY A 117 7.74 3.81 25.71
C GLY A 117 6.24 3.70 25.42
N GLY A 118 5.85 3.64 24.16
CA GLY A 118 4.43 3.66 23.84
C GLY A 118 4.14 4.20 22.47
N GLU A 119 3.09 3.66 21.86
CA GLU A 119 2.69 4.03 20.52
C GLU A 119 1.16 3.88 20.38
N THR A 120 0.58 4.52 19.37
CA THR A 120 -0.87 4.72 19.28
C THR A 120 -1.45 4.32 17.92
N LEU A 121 -0.78 3.44 17.17
CA LEU A 121 -1.07 3.11 15.76
C LEU A 121 -2.57 2.90 15.46
N ALA A 122 -3.29 2.19 16.33
CA ALA A 122 -4.72 1.93 16.16
C ALA A 122 -5.62 3.15 16.43
N SER A 123 -5.21 4.06 17.33
CA SER A 123 -5.89 5.33 17.62
C SER A 123 -5.60 6.39 16.57
N LEU A 124 -4.34 6.45 16.09
CA LEU A 124 -3.91 7.36 15.02
C LEU A 124 -4.64 7.04 13.70
N ARG A 125 -4.69 5.75 13.32
CA ARG A 125 -5.50 5.24 12.20
C ARG A 125 -7.03 5.38 12.39
N LYS A 126 -7.51 5.75 13.58
CA LYS A 126 -8.92 6.12 13.83
C LYS A 126 -9.14 7.63 13.74
N LEU A 127 -8.19 8.44 14.20
CA LEU A 127 -8.20 9.90 14.07
C LEU A 127 -8.13 10.36 12.61
N GLU A 128 -7.22 9.75 11.84
CA GLU A 128 -7.12 9.87 10.38
C GLU A 128 -8.47 9.58 9.71
N LYS A 129 -9.09 8.43 10.02
CA LYS A 129 -10.43 8.05 9.52
C LYS A 129 -11.58 8.95 10.00
N ALA A 130 -11.36 9.74 11.05
CA ALA A 130 -12.33 10.69 11.59
C ALA A 130 -12.10 12.14 11.11
N GLY A 131 -11.16 12.36 10.17
CA GLY A 131 -10.80 13.70 9.68
C GLY A 131 -10.11 14.58 10.72
N LYS A 132 -9.59 14.00 11.80
CA LYS A 132 -8.92 14.69 12.92
C LYS A 132 -7.41 14.46 12.87
N PHE A 133 -6.80 14.77 11.73
CA PHE A 133 -5.36 14.68 11.52
C PHE A 133 -4.80 16.04 11.03
N PRO A 134 -3.70 16.57 11.62
CA PRO A 134 -3.03 16.05 12.80
C PRO A 134 -3.95 16.04 14.05
N PRO A 135 -3.70 15.16 15.03
CA PRO A 135 -4.55 15.03 16.22
C PRO A 135 -4.70 16.35 16.99
N PRO A 136 -5.93 16.87 17.18
CA PRO A 136 -6.13 18.16 17.82
C PRO A 136 -5.72 18.11 19.30
N GLY A 137 -4.77 18.96 19.67
CA GLY A 137 -4.25 19.10 21.04
C GLY A 137 -3.02 18.26 21.39
N TRP A 138 -2.53 17.39 20.49
CA TRP A 138 -1.29 16.64 20.72
C TRP A 138 -0.04 17.51 20.48
N THR A 139 1.11 17.09 21.01
CA THR A 139 2.41 17.75 20.73
C THR A 139 2.69 17.74 19.22
N LYS A 140 3.12 18.89 18.68
CA LYS A 140 3.65 18.95 17.32
C LYS A 140 4.83 17.97 17.17
N PRO A 141 4.89 17.20 16.06
CA PRO A 141 6.00 16.31 15.80
C PRO A 141 7.30 17.11 15.53
N GLY A 142 8.45 16.46 15.68
CA GLY A 142 9.77 17.05 15.43
C GLY A 142 10.16 17.15 13.95
N GLN A 143 9.32 16.62 13.06
CA GLN A 143 9.43 16.63 11.60
C GLN A 143 8.02 16.79 11.01
N ASP A 144 7.87 17.38 9.84
CA ASP A 144 6.56 17.56 9.21
C ASP A 144 5.94 16.20 8.83
N MET A 145 4.78 15.90 9.43
CA MET A 145 4.10 14.61 9.35
C MET A 145 2.94 14.63 8.36
N ASP A 146 3.25 14.59 7.07
CA ASP A 146 2.25 14.50 5.99
C ASP A 146 1.51 13.15 5.94
N THR A 147 2.07 12.08 6.53
CA THR A 147 1.45 10.75 6.58
C THR A 147 1.79 9.99 7.87
N LEU A 148 1.04 8.92 8.13
CA LEU A 148 1.26 8.00 9.24
C LEU A 148 2.62 7.29 9.12
N TYR A 149 3.53 7.54 10.06
CA TYR A 149 4.81 6.84 10.12
C TYR A 149 4.61 5.32 10.32
N SER A 150 5.40 4.54 9.58
CA SER A 150 5.51 3.09 9.69
C SER A 150 6.95 2.75 9.32
N PRO A 151 7.75 2.10 10.19
CA PRO A 151 9.14 1.77 9.89
C PRO A 151 9.27 0.98 8.57
N ASN A 152 10.21 1.37 7.70
CA ASN A 152 10.48 0.64 6.48
C ASN A 152 11.44 -0.51 6.76
N ALA A 153 11.21 -1.65 6.11
CA ALA A 153 12.02 -2.85 6.30
C ALA A 153 13.45 -2.75 5.72
N LEU A 154 13.77 -1.68 5.00
CA LEU A 154 15.12 -1.41 4.47
C LEU A 154 16.04 -0.72 5.48
N ASP A 155 15.51 -0.05 6.50
CA ASP A 155 16.29 0.74 7.47
C ASP A 155 17.07 -0.14 8.47
N LEU A 156 16.98 -1.47 8.30
CA LEU A 156 17.65 -2.51 9.08
C LEU A 156 18.74 -3.26 8.27
N LEU A 157 19.07 -2.82 7.04
CA LEU A 157 19.93 -3.56 6.11
C LEU A 157 21.28 -2.87 5.85
N ASN A 158 22.32 -3.32 6.57
CA ASN A 158 23.72 -3.05 6.25
C ASN A 158 24.44 -4.33 5.78
N GLY A 159 25.47 -4.20 4.94
CA GLY A 159 26.30 -5.33 4.48
C GLY A 159 25.68 -6.19 3.38
N THR A 160 26.20 -7.41 3.23
CA THR A 160 25.98 -8.31 2.08
C THR A 160 24.53 -8.78 1.94
N SER A 161 23.81 -8.85 3.05
CA SER A 161 22.35 -9.02 3.16
C SER A 161 21.55 -8.10 2.22
N ARG A 162 22.02 -6.87 1.99
CA ARG A 162 21.41 -5.87 1.09
C ARG A 162 21.47 -6.27 -0.39
N ILE A 163 22.49 -7.04 -0.79
CA ILE A 163 22.68 -7.56 -2.17
C ILE A 163 21.71 -8.71 -2.43
N HIS A 164 21.45 -9.56 -1.43
CA HIS A 164 20.62 -10.75 -1.57
C HIS A 164 19.14 -10.55 -1.24
N THR A 165 18.73 -9.34 -0.83
CA THR A 165 17.34 -8.98 -0.42
C THR A 165 16.76 -9.84 0.71
N ILE A 166 17.62 -10.39 1.58
CA ILE A 166 17.26 -11.08 2.82
C ILE A 166 17.73 -10.21 3.99
N GLY A 167 16.91 -10.06 5.01
CA GLY A 167 17.32 -9.43 6.28
C GLY A 167 16.16 -8.93 7.14
N THR A 168 14.93 -9.01 6.62
CA THR A 168 13.74 -8.77 7.46
C THR A 168 13.46 -9.98 8.36
N PRO A 169 12.86 -9.79 9.55
CA PRO A 169 12.41 -10.87 10.43
C PRO A 169 11.73 -12.05 9.73
N ILE A 170 10.74 -11.78 8.88
CA ILE A 170 9.94 -12.83 8.21
C ILE A 170 10.73 -13.63 7.17
N GLN A 171 11.92 -13.18 6.77
CA GLN A 171 12.81 -13.93 5.88
C GLN A 171 13.86 -14.73 6.66
N VAL A 172 14.44 -14.14 7.72
CA VAL A 172 15.59 -14.74 8.43
C VAL A 172 15.16 -15.75 9.49
N TYR A 173 14.15 -15.46 10.32
CA TYR A 173 13.74 -16.42 11.36
C TYR A 173 13.29 -17.78 10.79
N PRO A 174 12.62 -17.86 9.62
CA PRO A 174 12.34 -19.15 8.97
C PRO A 174 13.58 -19.93 8.47
N LEU A 175 14.71 -19.27 8.19
CA LEU A 175 15.96 -19.96 7.85
C LEU A 175 16.56 -20.66 9.07
N PHE A 176 16.45 -20.07 10.25
CA PHE A 176 16.84 -20.74 11.50
C PHE A 176 15.85 -21.86 11.88
N GLU A 177 14.54 -21.66 11.70
CA GLU A 177 13.50 -22.70 11.93
C GLU A 177 13.73 -23.95 11.07
N THR A 178 14.13 -23.78 9.80
CA THR A 178 14.36 -24.89 8.88
C THR A 178 15.74 -25.54 9.01
N GLY A 179 16.78 -24.78 9.40
CA GLY A 179 18.08 -25.35 9.76
C GLY A 179 18.02 -26.16 11.06
N PHE A 180 17.34 -25.63 12.09
CA PHE A 180 17.12 -26.33 13.36
C PHE A 180 16.35 -27.64 13.19
N ARG A 181 15.28 -27.62 12.37
CA ARG A 181 14.57 -28.84 11.96
C ARG A 181 15.50 -29.87 11.31
N ALA A 182 16.41 -29.44 10.43
CA ALA A 182 17.34 -30.32 9.74
C ALA A 182 18.36 -30.96 10.69
N HIS A 183 18.90 -30.19 11.65
CA HIS A 183 19.80 -30.68 12.70
C HIS A 183 19.17 -31.81 13.53
N ARG A 184 17.88 -31.68 13.89
CA ARG A 184 17.13 -32.68 14.67
C ARG A 184 16.54 -33.83 13.83
N HIS A 185 16.86 -33.89 12.54
CA HIS A 185 16.31 -34.84 11.56
C HIS A 185 14.76 -34.90 11.49
N GLN A 186 14.07 -33.84 11.93
CA GLN A 186 12.60 -33.81 11.99
C GLN A 186 12.00 -33.59 10.59
N SER A 187 10.90 -34.27 10.26
CA SER A 187 10.17 -33.96 9.03
C SER A 187 9.53 -32.56 9.10
N TYR A 188 9.24 -31.97 7.93
CA TYR A 188 8.51 -30.70 7.87
C TYR A 188 7.16 -30.78 8.62
N LYS A 189 6.46 -31.91 8.51
CA LYS A 189 5.16 -32.14 9.12
C LYS A 189 5.23 -32.24 10.65
N GLU A 190 6.31 -32.80 11.20
CA GLU A 190 6.54 -32.85 12.64
C GLU A 190 6.87 -31.47 13.20
N ASN A 191 7.79 -30.73 12.59
CA ASN A 191 8.11 -29.37 13.04
C ASN A 191 6.91 -28.41 12.91
N MET A 192 6.10 -28.52 11.84
CA MET A 192 4.84 -27.77 11.74
C MET A 192 3.84 -28.14 12.83
N LYS A 193 3.71 -29.44 13.17
CA LYS A 193 2.85 -29.91 14.27
C LYS A 193 3.35 -29.42 15.63
N GLU A 194 4.66 -29.38 15.85
CA GLU A 194 5.32 -28.86 17.06
C GLU A 194 5.10 -27.35 17.19
N SER A 195 5.35 -26.57 16.12
CA SER A 195 5.09 -25.12 16.09
C SER A 195 3.60 -24.77 16.24
N ALA A 196 2.69 -25.58 15.68
CA ALA A 196 1.25 -25.39 15.84
C ALA A 196 0.77 -25.75 17.26
N ALA A 197 1.34 -26.79 17.89
CA ALA A 197 1.05 -27.13 19.28
C ALA A 197 1.57 -26.05 20.25
N LEU A 198 2.79 -25.54 20.01
CA LEU A 198 3.39 -24.43 20.76
C LEU A 198 2.49 -23.19 20.76
N TYR A 199 2.07 -22.71 19.57
CA TYR A 199 1.12 -21.60 19.49
C TYR A 199 -0.28 -21.96 20.03
N GLY A 200 -0.68 -23.23 19.98
CA GLY A 200 -1.93 -23.72 20.59
C GLY A 200 -1.95 -23.55 22.11
N GLU A 201 -0.84 -23.85 22.80
CA GLU A 201 -0.71 -23.57 24.25
C GLU A 201 -0.61 -22.07 24.54
N PHE A 202 0.09 -21.29 23.71
CA PHE A 202 0.14 -19.82 23.87
C PHE A 202 -1.26 -19.19 23.74
N ALA A 203 -2.09 -19.69 22.81
CA ALA A 203 -3.47 -19.25 22.63
C ALA A 203 -4.36 -19.57 23.85
N LYS A 204 -4.19 -20.75 24.49
CA LYS A 204 -4.91 -21.12 25.73
C LYS A 204 -4.51 -20.29 26.94
N VAL A 205 -3.27 -19.81 26.99
CA VAL A 205 -2.81 -18.84 28.01
C VAL A 205 -3.46 -17.47 27.74
N ALA A 206 -3.40 -17.00 26.49
CA ALA A 206 -4.01 -15.74 26.07
C ALA A 206 -5.53 -15.70 26.32
N GLU A 207 -6.27 -16.77 26.01
CA GLU A 207 -7.72 -16.91 26.24
C GLU A 207 -8.14 -16.59 27.69
N LYS A 208 -7.27 -16.91 28.66
CA LYS A 208 -7.54 -16.76 30.10
C LYS A 208 -6.98 -15.47 30.69
N HIS A 209 -6.16 -14.73 29.95
CA HIS A 209 -5.42 -13.57 30.46
C HIS A 209 -6.24 -12.26 30.30
N PRO A 210 -6.59 -11.54 31.38
CA PRO A 210 -7.51 -10.39 31.31
C PRO A 210 -7.07 -9.21 30.41
N ARG A 211 -5.79 -9.14 30.02
CA ARG A 211 -5.29 -8.14 29.06
C ARG A 211 -5.39 -8.57 27.59
N ALA A 212 -5.61 -9.85 27.30
CA ALA A 212 -5.66 -10.37 25.93
C ALA A 212 -6.87 -9.88 25.12
N TRP A 213 -6.95 -10.31 23.86
CA TRP A 213 -7.94 -9.82 22.88
C TRP A 213 -9.34 -10.44 23.02
N SER A 214 -9.44 -11.70 23.47
CA SER A 214 -10.67 -12.51 23.48
C SER A 214 -11.47 -12.53 24.78
N TYR A 215 -11.02 -11.84 25.84
CA TYR A 215 -11.66 -11.84 27.15
C TYR A 215 -13.02 -11.08 27.14
N GLY A 216 -14.10 -11.75 27.59
CA GLY A 216 -15.49 -11.38 27.34
C GLY A 216 -16.18 -10.40 28.30
N GLU A 217 -17.42 -10.02 27.96
CA GLU A 217 -18.34 -9.19 28.77
C GLU A 217 -19.32 -10.08 29.58
N LYS A 218 -19.94 -9.65 30.69
CA LYS A 218 -20.04 -8.30 31.31
C LYS A 218 -20.12 -8.35 32.85
N THR A 219 -19.87 -7.19 33.48
CA THR A 219 -19.82 -6.87 34.92
C THR A 219 -21.16 -7.07 35.68
N GLU A 220 -21.25 -7.00 37.02
CA GLU A 220 -20.45 -6.27 38.04
C GLU A 220 -20.27 -7.08 39.38
N THR A 221 -20.04 -6.60 40.63
CA THR A 221 -20.47 -5.39 41.36
C THR A 221 -19.39 -4.73 42.26
N GLU A 222 -19.47 -3.40 42.43
CA GLU A 222 -18.58 -2.52 43.22
C GLU A 222 -18.54 -2.78 44.74
N LYS A 223 -19.63 -3.32 45.30
CA LYS A 223 -20.01 -3.13 46.72
C LYS A 223 -19.24 -3.96 47.77
N THR A 224 -18.31 -4.82 47.36
CA THR A 224 -17.77 -5.90 48.21
C THR A 224 -16.28 -5.75 48.55
N ILE A 225 -15.56 -4.81 47.92
CA ILE A 225 -14.08 -4.73 47.98
C ILE A 225 -13.58 -3.42 48.60
N GLY A 226 -14.38 -2.36 48.63
CA GLY A 226 -13.92 -0.99 48.93
C GLY A 226 -13.93 -0.52 50.40
N THR A 227 -14.26 -1.36 51.39
CA THR A 227 -14.59 -0.86 52.75
C THR A 227 -13.39 -0.84 53.71
N VAL A 228 -12.71 0.31 53.78
CA VAL A 228 -11.84 0.68 54.91
C VAL A 228 -12.71 1.09 56.11
N SER A 229 -12.30 0.77 57.33
CA SER A 229 -13.05 1.01 58.57
C SER A 229 -12.15 1.54 59.70
N ASP A 230 -12.70 1.90 60.86
CA ASP A 230 -11.99 2.48 62.01
C ASP A 230 -10.82 1.63 62.55
N ARG A 231 -10.72 0.36 62.14
CA ARG A 231 -9.59 -0.54 62.45
C ARG A 231 -8.44 -0.49 61.44
N ASN A 232 -8.55 0.28 60.35
CA ASN A 232 -7.53 0.38 59.30
C ASN A 232 -7.22 1.86 58.98
N ARG A 233 -6.25 2.45 59.68
CA ARG A 233 -5.70 3.79 59.41
C ARG A 233 -4.20 3.72 59.18
N MET A 234 -3.69 4.55 58.26
CA MET A 234 -2.26 4.67 57.96
C MET A 234 -1.65 5.94 58.55
N VAL A 235 -0.36 5.87 58.89
CA VAL A 235 0.46 6.96 59.45
C VAL A 235 1.84 6.92 58.74
N TYR A 236 2.45 8.09 58.49
CA TYR A 236 3.71 8.27 57.74
C TYR A 236 4.89 7.44 58.30
N SER A 237 5.92 7.03 57.55
CA SER A 237 6.59 7.62 56.37
C SER A 237 6.90 6.56 55.28
N PRO A 238 7.46 6.88 54.09
CA PRO A 238 7.48 5.93 52.96
C PRO A 238 8.61 4.90 53.02
N CYS A 239 8.28 3.72 53.55
CA CYS A 239 8.79 2.49 52.96
C CYS A 239 7.81 2.04 51.88
N ILE A 240 8.29 1.86 50.65
CA ILE A 240 7.56 1.07 49.65
C ILE A 240 7.44 -0.35 50.24
N PRO A 241 6.25 -0.98 50.29
CA PRO A 241 6.11 -2.29 50.95
C PRO A 241 7.05 -3.33 50.35
N LYS A 242 7.73 -4.15 51.16
CA LYS A 242 8.67 -5.17 50.63
C LYS A 242 7.97 -6.20 49.72
N SER A 243 6.66 -6.40 49.86
CA SER A 243 5.82 -7.17 48.93
C SER A 243 5.67 -6.56 47.53
N LYS A 244 6.16 -5.34 47.30
CA LYS A 244 6.28 -4.70 45.98
C LYS A 244 7.68 -4.79 45.39
N TRP A 245 8.70 -5.19 46.15
CA TRP A 245 10.09 -5.19 45.67
C TRP A 245 10.32 -6.44 44.80
N ILE A 246 10.64 -6.23 43.53
CA ILE A 246 11.22 -7.28 42.68
C ILE A 246 12.66 -6.89 42.36
N TYR A 247 13.57 -7.83 42.56
CA TYR A 247 15.00 -7.64 42.40
C TYR A 247 15.43 -8.10 41.01
N PRO A 248 15.99 -7.22 40.16
CA PRO A 248 16.90 -7.64 39.10
C PRO A 248 18.12 -8.29 39.76
N LEU A 249 18.30 -9.59 39.54
CA LEU A 249 19.40 -10.35 40.14
C LEU A 249 20.67 -10.28 39.28
N GLY A 250 20.49 -10.34 37.96
CA GLY A 250 21.54 -10.23 36.97
C GLY A 250 20.97 -10.37 35.57
N GLY A 251 21.73 -9.92 34.58
CA GLY A 251 21.40 -10.01 33.16
C GLY A 251 22.67 -10.02 32.32
N ALA A 252 22.53 -10.34 31.04
CA ALA A 252 23.61 -10.29 30.07
C ALA A 252 23.09 -9.83 28.71
N TRP A 253 24.00 -9.51 27.81
CA TRP A 253 23.66 -9.32 26.41
C TRP A 253 24.77 -9.86 25.52
N ALA A 254 24.40 -10.28 24.31
CA ALA A 254 25.30 -10.81 23.31
C ALA A 254 24.83 -10.40 21.91
N LYS A 255 25.73 -10.50 20.93
CA LYS A 255 25.48 -10.09 19.54
C LYS A 255 26.01 -11.14 18.57
N ASP A 256 25.10 -11.72 17.77
CA ASP A 256 25.49 -12.48 16.58
C ASP A 256 25.71 -11.49 15.42
N SER A 257 26.50 -11.88 14.41
CA SER A 257 26.74 -11.04 13.22
C SER A 257 25.45 -10.50 12.61
N GLU A 258 25.41 -9.17 12.38
CA GLU A 258 24.30 -8.50 11.68
C GLU A 258 24.18 -8.98 10.24
N ASP A 259 25.33 -9.19 9.59
CA ASP A 259 25.39 -9.95 8.35
C ASP A 259 25.30 -11.45 8.67
N PHE A 260 24.09 -12.01 8.51
CA PHE A 260 23.80 -13.38 8.89
C PHE A 260 24.58 -14.43 8.07
N TYR A 261 25.17 -14.05 6.92
CA TYR A 261 26.05 -14.93 6.16
C TYR A 261 27.36 -15.27 6.90
N ASN A 262 27.80 -14.39 7.80
CA ASN A 262 28.99 -14.56 8.63
C ASN A 262 28.68 -15.23 9.98
N ARG A 263 27.65 -16.09 10.03
CA ARG A 263 27.31 -16.91 11.19
C ARG A 263 27.77 -18.35 10.96
N PRO A 264 28.22 -19.07 12.00
CA PRO A 264 28.82 -20.39 11.83
C PRO A 264 27.82 -21.48 11.38
N ASN A 265 26.52 -21.28 11.61
CA ASN A 265 25.44 -22.16 11.17
C ASN A 265 24.07 -21.46 11.30
N TYR A 266 23.00 -22.15 10.86
CA TYR A 266 21.61 -21.70 10.94
C TYR A 266 20.71 -22.62 11.80
N TYR A 267 21.27 -23.26 12.83
CA TYR A 267 20.52 -24.09 13.78
C TYR A 267 20.81 -23.75 15.26
N SER A 268 21.67 -22.78 15.51
CA SER A 268 22.00 -22.23 16.82
C SER A 268 22.19 -20.72 16.72
N SER A 269 22.14 -20.04 17.86
CA SER A 269 22.58 -18.65 18.00
C SER A 269 23.50 -18.59 19.21
N PRO A 270 24.83 -18.46 19.00
CA PRO A 270 25.77 -18.24 20.08
C PRO A 270 25.34 -17.07 20.98
N ALA A 271 24.78 -15.99 20.42
CA ALA A 271 24.24 -14.89 21.20
C ALA A 271 23.06 -15.29 22.11
N ILE A 272 22.09 -16.11 21.66
CA ILE A 272 21.01 -16.60 22.55
C ILE A 272 21.60 -17.45 23.68
N SER A 273 22.48 -18.41 23.35
CA SER A 273 23.13 -19.28 24.34
C SER A 273 23.94 -18.48 25.37
N GLN A 274 24.80 -17.58 24.91
CA GLN A 274 25.63 -16.74 25.77
C GLN A 274 24.80 -15.76 26.60
N ALA A 275 23.79 -15.10 26.04
CA ALA A 275 22.92 -14.21 26.81
C ALA A 275 22.15 -14.99 27.89
N LEU A 276 21.74 -16.24 27.65
CA LEU A 276 21.10 -17.09 28.66
C LEU A 276 22.10 -17.57 29.72
N ASP A 277 23.24 -18.13 29.33
CA ASP A 277 24.25 -18.67 30.26
C ASP A 277 24.87 -17.58 31.13
N PHE A 278 25.28 -16.47 30.52
CA PHE A 278 25.78 -15.33 31.28
C PHE A 278 24.66 -14.64 32.05
N GLY A 279 23.40 -14.64 31.59
CA GLY A 279 22.26 -14.11 32.37
C GLY A 279 21.99 -14.92 33.65
N LEU A 280 22.05 -16.24 33.57
CA LEU A 280 21.94 -17.16 34.70
C LEU A 280 23.15 -17.05 35.65
N LYS A 281 24.37 -17.12 35.11
CA LYS A 281 25.63 -16.93 35.86
C LYS A 281 25.67 -15.58 36.57
N ASN A 282 25.35 -14.50 35.87
CA ASN A 282 25.35 -13.14 36.40
C ASN A 282 24.30 -12.93 37.49
N SER A 283 23.21 -13.69 37.49
CA SER A 283 22.15 -13.62 38.51
C SER A 283 22.35 -14.57 39.70
N GLY A 284 23.35 -15.46 39.65
CA GLY A 284 23.57 -16.48 40.67
C GLY A 284 22.52 -17.60 40.65
N LEU A 285 21.84 -17.83 39.53
CA LEU A 285 20.78 -18.82 39.38
C LEU A 285 21.16 -19.93 38.41
N THR A 286 20.62 -21.13 38.63
CA THR A 286 20.58 -22.19 37.62
C THR A 286 19.23 -22.17 36.89
N LYS A 287 19.16 -22.79 35.72
CA LYS A 287 17.92 -22.89 34.93
C LYS A 287 16.79 -23.63 35.66
N GLU A 288 17.13 -24.57 36.55
CA GLU A 288 16.19 -25.31 37.40
C GLU A 288 15.52 -24.38 38.42
N ALA A 289 16.22 -23.32 38.86
CA ALA A 289 15.74 -22.33 39.81
C ALA A 289 14.84 -21.24 39.20
N ILE A 290 14.74 -21.16 37.87
CA ILE A 290 13.77 -20.28 37.19
C ILE A 290 12.40 -20.96 37.17
N ASP A 291 11.37 -20.34 37.74
CA ASP A 291 9.99 -20.88 37.80
C ASP A 291 9.17 -20.58 36.53
N MET A 292 9.48 -19.48 35.86
CA MET A 292 8.70 -18.91 34.76
C MET A 292 9.60 -18.11 33.80
N PHE A 293 9.29 -18.12 32.51
CA PHE A 293 10.08 -17.42 31.49
C PHE A 293 9.16 -16.58 30.59
N ASP A 294 9.71 -15.53 29.99
CA ASP A 294 9.16 -14.97 28.74
C ASP A 294 10.25 -14.90 27.68
N PHE A 295 10.09 -15.71 26.63
CA PHE A 295 10.95 -15.70 25.45
C PHE A 295 10.31 -14.86 24.35
N TYR A 296 11.01 -13.80 23.94
CA TYR A 296 10.56 -12.88 22.90
C TYR A 296 10.27 -13.61 21.59
N SER A 297 9.07 -13.39 21.06
CA SER A 297 8.42 -14.31 20.12
C SER A 297 7.72 -13.57 18.98
N CYS A 298 8.49 -12.81 18.18
CA CYS A 298 8.05 -12.45 16.82
C CYS A 298 7.75 -13.70 15.98
N PHE A 299 8.60 -14.72 16.12
CA PHE A 299 8.59 -15.99 15.39
C PHE A 299 9.00 -17.14 16.33
N PRO A 300 8.67 -18.41 16.03
CA PRO A 300 8.87 -19.53 16.96
C PRO A 300 10.32 -19.80 17.35
N ILE A 301 11.26 -19.50 16.46
CA ILE A 301 12.63 -20.02 16.57
C ILE A 301 13.43 -19.43 17.74
N VAL A 302 13.18 -18.19 18.15
CA VAL A 302 13.87 -17.60 19.32
C VAL A 302 13.49 -18.35 20.61
N PRO A 303 12.20 -18.57 20.92
CA PRO A 303 11.79 -19.51 21.96
C PRO A 303 12.35 -20.93 21.79
N LYS A 304 12.41 -21.48 20.58
CA LYS A 304 12.94 -22.85 20.36
C LYS A 304 14.43 -22.97 20.66
N LEU A 305 15.25 -22.02 20.19
CA LEU A 305 16.69 -22.00 20.47
C LEU A 305 16.94 -21.82 21.97
N ALA A 306 16.18 -20.94 22.64
CA ALA A 306 16.24 -20.79 24.09
C ALA A 306 15.81 -22.07 24.84
N CYS A 307 14.74 -22.74 24.38
CA CYS A 307 14.28 -23.99 24.96
C CYS A 307 15.29 -25.12 24.78
N GLU A 308 15.87 -25.31 23.59
CA GLU A 308 16.85 -26.37 23.33
C GLU A 308 18.12 -26.16 24.17
N HIS A 309 18.65 -24.93 24.18
CA HIS A 309 19.83 -24.57 24.98
C HIS A 309 19.62 -24.83 26.48
N LEU A 310 18.44 -24.50 27.00
CA LEU A 310 18.08 -24.76 28.40
C LEU A 310 17.63 -26.22 28.65
N GLY A 311 17.42 -27.04 27.62
CA GLY A 311 16.85 -28.39 27.75
C GLY A 311 15.39 -28.40 28.23
N ILE A 312 14.62 -27.35 27.90
CA ILE A 312 13.19 -27.21 28.20
C ILE A 312 12.37 -27.83 27.06
N PRO A 313 11.33 -28.63 27.34
CA PRO A 313 10.41 -29.13 26.32
C PRO A 313 9.76 -27.98 25.53
N GLN A 314 9.99 -27.95 24.21
CA GLN A 314 9.47 -26.92 23.30
C GLN A 314 7.92 -26.95 23.18
N THR A 315 7.30 -28.06 23.59
CA THR A 315 5.85 -28.21 23.78
C THR A 315 5.59 -29.00 25.06
N ASN A 316 4.39 -28.89 25.64
CA ASN A 316 4.03 -29.54 26.91
C ASN A 316 4.96 -29.15 28.08
N TRP A 317 5.33 -27.88 28.14
CA TRP A 317 6.22 -27.33 29.16
C TRP A 317 5.61 -27.44 30.57
N VAL A 318 6.46 -27.73 31.56
CA VAL A 318 6.09 -27.78 32.99
C VAL A 318 6.10 -26.38 33.63
N LYS A 319 6.86 -25.45 33.04
CA LYS A 319 7.04 -24.05 33.45
C LYS A 319 6.71 -23.15 32.25
N PRO A 320 5.95 -22.05 32.41
CA PRO A 320 5.54 -21.22 31.28
C PRO A 320 6.76 -20.58 30.61
N ILE A 321 6.80 -20.63 29.28
CA ILE A 321 7.84 -19.99 28.44
C ILE A 321 7.40 -18.65 27.82
N THR A 322 6.15 -18.25 28.10
CA THR A 322 5.66 -16.87 27.95
C THR A 322 4.61 -16.59 29.02
N LEU A 323 4.56 -15.33 29.47
CA LEU A 323 3.54 -14.82 30.39
C LEU A 323 2.38 -14.14 29.65
N LEU A 324 2.63 -13.67 28.43
CA LEU A 324 1.71 -12.84 27.64
C LEU A 324 1.06 -13.56 26.46
N GLY A 325 1.53 -14.77 26.14
CA GLY A 325 1.17 -15.49 24.91
C GLY A 325 2.06 -15.15 23.70
N GLY A 326 3.18 -14.45 23.93
CA GLY A 326 4.13 -14.04 22.89
C GLY A 326 3.66 -12.88 21.99
N LEU A 327 4.59 -12.22 21.29
CA LEU A 327 4.28 -11.02 20.50
C LEU A 327 3.21 -11.28 19.43
N THR A 328 3.25 -12.44 18.75
CA THR A 328 2.31 -12.78 17.68
C THR A 328 0.84 -12.76 18.12
N SER A 329 0.56 -13.15 19.37
CA SER A 329 -0.80 -13.26 19.92
C SER A 329 -1.17 -12.12 20.87
N PHE A 330 -0.20 -11.54 21.58
CA PHE A 330 -0.39 -10.33 22.38
C PHE A 330 -0.59 -9.08 21.48
N GLY A 331 0.21 -9.01 20.41
CA GLY A 331 0.24 -7.91 19.45
C GLY A 331 1.06 -6.70 19.94
N GLY A 332 1.61 -5.94 19.00
CA GLY A 332 2.37 -4.70 19.26
C GLY A 332 3.26 -4.36 18.06
N ALA A 333 3.92 -3.21 18.08
CA ALA A 333 5.21 -3.11 17.40
C ALA A 333 6.26 -3.78 18.29
N GLY A 334 7.15 -4.59 17.71
CA GLY A 334 8.05 -5.45 18.48
C GLY A 334 8.99 -4.70 19.43
N ALA A 335 9.30 -3.44 19.15
CA ALA A 335 10.25 -2.61 19.91
C ALA A 335 9.98 -2.56 21.42
N ASN A 336 8.72 -2.56 21.85
CA ASN A 336 8.34 -2.35 23.25
C ASN A 336 7.63 -3.56 23.91
N TYR A 337 7.45 -4.69 23.23
CA TYR A 337 6.79 -5.88 23.79
C TYR A 337 7.46 -6.36 25.08
N SER A 338 8.79 -6.43 25.08
CA SER A 338 9.58 -6.93 26.21
C SER A 338 9.33 -6.15 27.49
N MET A 339 8.89 -4.89 27.41
CA MET A 339 8.53 -4.08 28.58
C MET A 339 7.26 -4.58 29.28
N HIS A 340 6.28 -5.12 28.54
CA HIS A 340 5.14 -5.84 29.14
C HIS A 340 5.58 -7.17 29.77
N ALA A 341 6.55 -7.86 29.18
CA ALA A 341 7.04 -9.12 29.73
C ALA A 341 7.63 -8.88 31.12
N VAL A 342 8.39 -7.79 31.31
CA VAL A 342 8.83 -7.35 32.65
C VAL A 342 7.61 -7.00 33.54
N ALA A 343 6.56 -6.37 33.01
CA ALA A 343 5.39 -5.93 33.80
C ALA A 343 4.65 -7.11 34.41
N GLU A 344 4.40 -8.13 33.58
CA GLU A 344 3.71 -9.34 33.98
C GLU A 344 4.59 -10.22 34.85
N MET A 345 5.89 -10.32 34.54
CA MET A 345 6.87 -11.03 35.38
C MET A 345 6.87 -10.44 36.80
N VAL A 346 6.90 -9.12 36.94
CA VAL A 346 6.87 -8.45 38.25
C VAL A 346 5.55 -8.70 38.98
N GLN A 347 4.40 -8.69 38.29
CA GLN A 347 3.11 -8.97 38.91
C GLN A 347 2.97 -10.43 39.36
N GLN A 348 3.41 -11.39 38.55
CA GLN A 348 3.36 -12.81 38.90
C GLN A 348 4.36 -13.18 40.00
N LEU A 349 5.58 -12.65 39.99
CA LEU A 349 6.57 -12.85 41.06
C LEU A 349 6.09 -12.28 42.41
N ARG A 350 5.42 -11.11 42.42
CA ARG A 350 4.80 -10.54 43.64
C ARG A 350 3.58 -11.32 44.13
N SER A 351 2.81 -11.90 43.21
CA SER A 351 1.59 -12.65 43.52
C SER A 351 1.86 -14.09 43.97
N ALA A 352 3.07 -14.60 43.73
CA ALA A 352 3.44 -15.98 44.03
C ALA A 352 3.75 -16.21 45.52
N HIS A 353 3.31 -17.36 46.03
CA HIS A 353 3.69 -17.82 47.37
C HIS A 353 5.09 -18.46 47.37
N GLY A 354 5.96 -17.96 48.24
CA GLY A 354 7.36 -18.38 48.39
C GLY A 354 8.33 -17.70 47.41
N LYS A 355 9.63 -17.99 47.55
CA LYS A 355 10.66 -17.50 46.62
C LYS A 355 10.33 -17.99 45.20
N ARG A 356 10.29 -17.06 44.24
CA ARG A 356 10.20 -17.34 42.81
C ARG A 356 11.23 -16.53 42.04
N ASN A 357 11.74 -17.10 40.96
CA ASN A 357 12.63 -16.43 40.03
C ASN A 357 12.08 -16.56 38.61
N GLY A 358 12.27 -15.54 37.79
CA GLY A 358 11.80 -15.51 36.41
C GLY A 358 12.87 -14.98 35.47
N LEU A 359 12.92 -15.47 34.24
CA LEU A 359 13.89 -15.06 33.23
C LEU A 359 13.18 -14.48 32.00
N ILE A 360 13.67 -13.35 31.49
CA ILE A 360 13.18 -12.75 30.25
C ILE A 360 14.32 -12.75 29.24
N LEU A 361 14.06 -13.21 28.02
CA LEU A 361 14.94 -13.09 26.86
C LEU A 361 14.29 -12.15 25.84
N ALA A 362 14.93 -11.03 25.56
CA ALA A 362 14.48 -10.02 24.61
C ALA A 362 15.41 -9.94 23.40
N ASN A 363 14.85 -10.20 22.23
CA ASN A 363 15.54 -10.35 20.95
C ASN A 363 15.38 -9.07 20.09
N GLY A 364 16.44 -8.68 19.39
CA GLY A 364 16.46 -7.55 18.45
C GLY A 364 17.04 -7.95 17.08
N GLY A 365 16.61 -7.24 16.03
CA GLY A 365 17.01 -7.54 14.65
C GLY A 365 16.49 -8.90 14.18
N VAL A 366 17.40 -9.79 13.78
CA VAL A 366 17.13 -11.12 13.23
C VAL A 366 17.89 -12.20 14.00
N ALA A 367 17.53 -12.39 15.28
CA ALA A 367 18.36 -13.04 16.29
C ALA A 367 19.78 -12.44 16.30
N SER A 368 19.87 -11.10 16.30
CA SER A 368 21.15 -10.37 16.20
C SER A 368 21.55 -9.72 17.52
N TYR A 369 20.60 -9.44 18.40
CA TYR A 369 20.78 -8.60 19.58
C TYR A 369 20.00 -9.20 20.75
N GLU A 370 20.67 -10.02 21.55
CA GLU A 370 20.03 -10.81 22.59
C GLU A 370 20.31 -10.21 23.95
N ASN A 371 19.26 -9.93 24.73
CA ASN A 371 19.35 -9.31 26.06
C ASN A 371 18.53 -10.10 27.05
N THR A 372 19.13 -10.50 28.17
CA THR A 372 18.47 -11.25 29.25
C THR A 372 18.44 -10.47 30.55
N VAL A 373 17.45 -10.78 31.37
CA VAL A 373 17.40 -10.39 32.78
C VAL A 373 16.70 -11.46 33.61
N CYS A 374 17.25 -11.77 34.77
CA CYS A 374 16.60 -12.61 35.78
C CYS A 374 16.06 -11.73 36.90
N LEU A 375 14.77 -11.91 37.21
CA LEU A 375 14.03 -11.19 38.25
C LEU A 375 13.62 -12.16 39.37
N SER A 376 13.53 -11.67 40.60
CA SER A 376 13.05 -12.47 41.74
C SER A 376 12.26 -11.64 42.75
N ASN A 377 11.35 -12.29 43.47
CA ASN A 377 10.68 -11.70 44.64
C ASN A 377 11.51 -11.78 45.93
N SER A 378 12.75 -12.28 45.83
CA SER A 378 13.72 -12.36 46.92
C SER A 378 15.04 -11.73 46.49
N PRO A 379 15.80 -11.10 47.41
CA PRO A 379 17.14 -10.60 47.10
C PRO A 379 18.11 -11.76 46.78
N ARG A 380 19.25 -11.42 46.18
CA ARG A 380 20.38 -12.35 46.05
C ARG A 380 20.80 -12.87 47.42
N GLN A 381 21.11 -14.16 47.50
CA GLN A 381 21.52 -14.84 48.73
C GLN A 381 23.04 -15.11 48.78
N ASP A 382 23.76 -14.81 47.70
CA ASP A 382 25.21 -14.92 47.58
C ASP A 382 25.97 -13.66 48.03
N GLY A 383 25.26 -12.55 48.30
CA GLY A 383 25.83 -11.27 48.70
C GLY A 383 26.55 -10.50 47.59
N ILE A 384 26.51 -11.00 46.34
CA ILE A 384 27.16 -10.37 45.19
C ILE A 384 26.26 -9.20 44.70
N PRO A 385 26.80 -8.01 44.41
CA PRO A 385 26.02 -6.91 43.83
C PRO A 385 25.58 -7.23 42.39
N TYR A 386 24.72 -6.39 41.81
CA TYR A 386 24.43 -6.48 40.37
C TYR A 386 25.74 -6.32 39.56
N PRO A 387 25.95 -7.08 38.47
CA PRO A 387 27.14 -6.93 37.65
C PRO A 387 27.27 -5.50 37.10
N GLN A 388 28.32 -4.80 37.51
CA GLN A 388 28.61 -3.44 37.05
C GLN A 388 29.09 -3.45 35.59
N ASP A 389 29.96 -4.40 35.24
CA ASP A 389 30.52 -4.51 33.90
C ASP A 389 29.45 -4.79 32.84
N ASN A 390 29.51 -4.02 31.76
CA ASN A 390 28.75 -4.31 30.56
C ASN A 390 29.58 -5.19 29.63
N VAL A 391 29.72 -6.47 29.99
CA VAL A 391 30.37 -7.48 29.15
C VAL A 391 29.61 -7.59 27.83
N LEU A 392 30.10 -6.88 26.82
CA LEU A 392 29.76 -7.09 25.43
C LEU A 392 30.34 -8.46 25.08
N LEU A 393 29.48 -9.47 25.04
CA LEU A 393 29.85 -10.82 24.62
C LEU A 393 30.00 -10.81 23.10
N GLU A 394 31.16 -10.29 22.68
CA GLU A 394 31.65 -10.32 21.31
C GLU A 394 31.98 -11.78 21.00
N THR A 395 31.24 -12.37 20.06
CA THR A 395 31.25 -13.83 19.86
C THR A 395 32.68 -14.34 19.66
N PRO A 396 33.23 -15.19 20.56
CA PRO A 396 34.53 -15.79 20.34
C PRO A 396 34.51 -16.62 19.05
N ALA A 397 35.56 -16.55 18.25
CA ALA A 397 35.68 -17.25 16.97
C ALA A 397 35.92 -18.78 17.12
N GLU A 398 35.36 -19.40 18.16
CA GLU A 398 35.49 -20.82 18.51
C GLU A 398 34.75 -21.74 17.52
N LEU A 399 33.67 -21.25 16.91
CA LEU A 399 33.05 -21.89 15.75
C LEU A 399 33.62 -21.23 14.48
N PRO A 400 34.48 -21.92 13.70
CA PRO A 400 35.11 -21.32 12.53
C PRO A 400 34.07 -20.97 11.47
N CYS A 401 33.89 -19.67 11.21
CA CYS A 401 32.93 -19.18 10.23
C CYS A 401 33.29 -19.72 8.83
N PRO A 402 32.41 -20.50 8.17
CA PRO A 402 32.74 -21.09 6.88
C PRO A 402 32.80 -20.01 5.78
N PRO A 403 33.90 -19.86 5.02
CA PRO A 403 34.15 -18.68 4.19
C PRO A 403 33.11 -18.49 3.07
N PHE A 404 32.47 -17.33 3.01
CA PHE A 404 31.43 -17.04 2.02
C PHE A 404 32.01 -16.83 0.61
N ASP A 405 31.40 -17.43 -0.40
CA ASP A 405 31.78 -17.31 -1.81
C ASP A 405 30.55 -16.92 -2.63
N MET A 406 30.65 -15.82 -3.38
CA MET A 406 29.58 -15.29 -4.23
C MET A 406 29.51 -15.95 -5.61
N GLN A 407 30.49 -16.77 -6.02
CA GLN A 407 30.62 -17.33 -7.37
C GLN A 407 30.95 -18.84 -7.42
N ALA A 408 30.65 -19.60 -6.37
CA ALA A 408 30.91 -21.04 -6.31
C ALA A 408 30.15 -21.85 -7.38
N GLU A 409 30.85 -22.55 -8.30
CA GLU A 409 30.27 -23.51 -9.25
C GLU A 409 30.60 -24.97 -8.85
N GLY A 410 29.67 -25.93 -9.00
CA GLY A 410 29.96 -27.35 -8.73
C GLY A 410 28.74 -28.26 -8.49
N PRO A 411 28.92 -29.43 -7.85
CA PRO A 411 27.87 -30.32 -7.32
C PRO A 411 27.57 -30.06 -5.82
N VAL A 412 26.34 -30.37 -5.35
CA VAL A 412 25.47 -29.33 -4.74
C VAL A 412 24.43 -29.90 -3.73
N THR A 413 24.46 -29.48 -2.45
CA THR A 413 23.55 -29.87 -1.33
C THR A 413 22.82 -28.66 -0.73
N ILE A 414 21.73 -28.82 0.04
CA ILE A 414 21.04 -27.68 0.71
C ILE A 414 21.25 -27.75 2.23
N GLU A 415 21.62 -26.63 2.85
CA GLU A 415 21.86 -26.50 4.29
C GLU A 415 20.60 -26.02 5.02
N THR A 416 20.07 -24.88 4.59
CA THR A 416 18.78 -24.35 5.06
C THR A 416 18.09 -23.63 3.90
N TYR A 417 16.76 -23.54 3.97
CA TYR A 417 15.97 -22.85 2.97
C TYR A 417 14.68 -22.31 3.56
N THR A 418 14.31 -21.11 3.17
CA THR A 418 12.95 -20.61 3.36
C THR A 418 12.25 -20.50 2.01
N VAL A 419 10.94 -20.67 2.00
CA VAL A 419 10.14 -20.51 0.80
C VAL A 419 9.12 -19.43 1.06
N GLU A 420 9.22 -18.34 0.31
CA GLU A 420 8.21 -17.30 0.24
C GLU A 420 6.97 -17.91 -0.45
N HIS A 421 5.81 -17.84 0.21
CA HIS A 421 4.55 -18.39 -0.29
C HIS A 421 3.55 -17.27 -0.55
N ASP A 422 2.74 -17.42 -1.60
CA ASP A 422 1.60 -16.53 -1.85
C ASP A 422 0.50 -16.78 -0.79
N ARG A 423 -0.44 -15.84 -0.58
CA ARG A 423 -1.55 -16.11 0.37
C ARG A 423 -2.50 -17.27 0.02
N ASN A 424 -2.28 -17.99 -1.09
CA ASN A 424 -2.98 -19.25 -1.37
C ASN A 424 -2.13 -20.47 -0.95
N ASN A 425 -1.02 -20.24 -0.22
CA ASN A 425 -0.04 -21.22 0.26
C ASN A 425 0.71 -21.95 -0.88
N ASN A 426 0.91 -21.30 -2.04
CA ASN A 426 1.78 -21.83 -3.10
C ASN A 426 3.18 -21.24 -2.96
N PRO A 427 4.26 -22.02 -3.17
CA PRO A 427 5.62 -21.52 -3.13
C PRO A 427 5.89 -20.58 -4.32
N ILE A 428 6.26 -19.32 -4.04
CA ILE A 428 6.70 -18.32 -5.03
C ILE A 428 8.21 -18.47 -5.25
N LYS A 429 9.00 -18.39 -4.18
CA LYS A 429 10.46 -18.21 -4.26
C LYS A 429 11.17 -18.96 -3.13
N GLY A 430 12.02 -19.91 -3.50
CA GLY A 430 12.94 -20.56 -2.57
C GLY A 430 14.20 -19.73 -2.39
N TYR A 431 14.43 -19.24 -1.17
CA TYR A 431 15.72 -18.72 -0.72
C TYR A 431 16.49 -19.88 -0.09
N VAL A 432 17.70 -20.17 -0.56
CA VAL A 432 18.40 -21.41 -0.25
C VAL A 432 19.85 -21.11 0.12
N ILE A 433 20.25 -21.49 1.32
CA ILE A 433 21.65 -21.54 1.77
C ILE A 433 22.12 -23.00 1.67
N LYS A 434 23.39 -23.19 1.30
CA LYS A 434 23.73 -24.11 0.22
C LYS A 434 25.12 -24.72 0.42
N GLN A 435 25.32 -25.99 0.04
CA GLN A 435 26.44 -26.87 0.44
C GLN A 435 27.10 -27.76 -0.67
N ALA A 436 28.19 -27.33 -1.34
CA ALA A 436 28.93 -27.99 -2.43
C ALA A 436 29.76 -29.21 -2.01
N ALA A 437 30.13 -30.11 -2.90
CA ALA A 437 31.01 -31.22 -2.57
C ALA A 437 32.49 -30.92 -2.85
N LEU A 438 33.36 -31.27 -1.91
CA LEU A 438 34.80 -31.48 -2.14
C LEU A 438 34.99 -32.70 -3.06
N ASN A 439 34.91 -32.50 -4.37
CA ASN A 439 35.65 -33.24 -5.40
C ASN A 439 35.45 -32.62 -6.80
N TRP A 440 36.49 -32.65 -7.62
CA TRP A 440 36.52 -31.99 -8.94
C TRP A 440 35.75 -32.77 -10.02
N ILE A 441 35.09 -32.04 -10.94
CA ILE A 441 35.03 -32.27 -12.40
C ILE A 441 34.23 -31.12 -13.05
N HIS A 442 34.68 -30.62 -14.21
CA HIS A 442 33.98 -29.56 -14.97
C HIS A 442 32.66 -30.04 -15.62
N PHE A 443 31.69 -29.14 -15.78
CA PHE A 443 30.93 -28.96 -17.04
C PHE A 443 30.19 -27.60 -17.07
N LYS A 444 29.69 -27.19 -18.24
CA LYS A 444 29.21 -25.81 -18.52
C LYS A 444 27.76 -25.52 -18.10
N HIS A 445 27.53 -24.25 -17.76
CA HIS A 445 26.29 -23.45 -17.77
C HIS A 445 25.31 -23.48 -16.57
N LYS A 446 25.02 -22.24 -16.10
CA LYS A 446 23.93 -21.74 -15.23
C LYS A 446 24.20 -21.74 -13.70
N GLU A 447 23.84 -20.61 -13.10
CA GLU A 447 24.39 -20.09 -11.82
C GLU A 447 23.71 -20.69 -10.57
N PHE A 448 24.47 -21.35 -9.68
CA PHE A 448 24.00 -21.82 -8.37
C PHE A 448 25.18 -22.03 -7.36
N TYR A 449 25.19 -21.35 -6.20
CA TYR A 449 26.37 -21.25 -5.26
C TYR A 449 26.26 -22.01 -3.91
N LEU A 450 27.26 -22.79 -3.46
CA LEU A 450 27.15 -23.79 -2.36
C LEU A 450 28.49 -24.09 -1.55
N ARG A 451 28.44 -24.61 -0.29
CA ARG A 451 29.49 -25.12 0.70
C ARG A 451 29.85 -26.67 0.86
N SER A 452 29.17 -27.50 1.72
CA SER A 452 29.16 -29.01 1.93
C SER A 452 28.39 -29.43 3.23
N LEU A 453 27.54 -30.47 3.51
CA LEU A 453 26.82 -31.70 2.99
C LEU A 453 25.81 -32.21 4.13
N PRO A 454 24.90 -33.27 4.13
CA PRO A 454 24.54 -34.38 3.20
C PRO A 454 22.99 -34.77 2.99
N THR A 455 22.33 -35.68 3.76
CA THR A 455 21.17 -36.56 3.29
C THR A 455 19.76 -36.50 3.96
N SER A 456 18.71 -36.35 3.11
CA SER A 456 17.42 -37.12 3.01
C SER A 456 15.99 -36.48 3.27
N SER A 457 15.10 -36.70 2.27
CA SER A 457 13.60 -36.80 2.25
C SER A 457 12.63 -35.71 2.80
N THR A 458 12.20 -34.82 1.89
CA THR A 458 10.80 -34.54 1.43
C THR A 458 9.57 -34.34 2.36
N LEU A 459 8.85 -33.22 2.07
CA LEU A 459 7.39 -33.08 1.77
C LEU A 459 6.32 -32.52 2.77
N THR A 460 5.51 -31.61 2.18
CA THR A 460 4.11 -31.14 2.42
C THR A 460 3.63 -30.32 3.64
N ALA A 461 3.13 -29.13 3.28
CA ALA A 461 2.43 -28.02 3.98
C ALA A 461 1.34 -28.32 5.05
N VAL A 462 0.89 -27.27 5.77
CA VAL A 462 -0.50 -26.70 5.73
C VAL A 462 -0.80 -25.68 6.88
N HIS A 463 -1.36 -24.49 6.53
CA HIS A 463 -2.11 -23.48 7.36
C HIS A 463 -1.42 -22.80 8.58
N SER A 464 -1.90 -21.68 9.19
CA SER A 464 -2.57 -20.41 8.73
C SER A 464 -2.75 -19.42 9.94
N TYR A 465 -3.40 -18.24 9.74
CA TYR A 465 -3.96 -17.25 10.73
C TYR A 465 -3.33 -15.82 10.87
N GLN A 466 -3.91 -14.95 11.73
CA GLN A 466 -4.08 -13.48 11.55
C GLN A 466 -3.47 -12.56 12.66
N PRO A 467 -3.21 -11.24 12.42
CA PRO A 467 -2.47 -10.34 13.33
C PRO A 467 -3.27 -9.20 14.04
N ILE A 468 -2.76 -8.70 15.19
CA ILE A 468 -3.37 -7.67 16.13
C ILE A 468 -2.27 -6.82 16.86
N THR A 469 -2.58 -5.84 17.76
CA THR A 469 -1.61 -4.81 18.28
C THR A 469 -1.85 -4.30 19.75
N LEU A 470 -0.80 -4.10 20.60
CA LEU A 470 -0.86 -3.72 22.06
C LEU A 470 0.50 -3.17 22.65
N ILE A 471 0.57 -2.15 23.58
CA ILE A 471 1.83 -1.44 24.04
C ILE A 471 1.80 -0.67 25.44
N ARG A 472 2.75 -0.86 26.42
CA ARG A 472 3.19 0.06 27.57
C ARG A 472 4.41 -0.34 28.53
N VAL A 473 4.50 0.06 29.84
CA VAL A 473 5.70 0.78 30.47
C VAL A 473 6.16 0.53 31.96
N PHE A 474 7.35 1.07 32.39
CA PHE A 474 8.10 0.76 33.66
C PHE A 474 8.69 1.90 34.56
N ALA A 475 9.14 1.52 35.79
CA ALA A 475 9.94 2.33 36.75
C ALA A 475 10.82 1.49 37.73
N VAL A 476 11.94 2.02 38.24
CA VAL A 476 12.94 1.33 39.12
C VAL A 476 13.54 2.30 40.19
N MET A 477 13.95 1.79 41.35
CA MET A 477 14.49 2.56 42.49
C MET A 477 15.77 2.01 43.12
N SER A 478 16.41 2.87 43.93
CA SER A 478 17.63 2.65 44.71
C SER A 478 17.44 3.00 46.21
N GLU A 479 18.15 2.28 47.09
CA GLU A 479 18.17 2.47 48.55
C GLU A 479 19.63 2.56 49.07
N LYS A 480 19.94 3.50 49.97
CA LYS A 480 21.31 3.73 50.47
C LYS A 480 21.38 3.99 51.98
N GLU A 481 22.41 3.42 52.60
CA GLU A 481 22.99 3.88 53.87
C GLU A 481 24.47 4.28 53.67
N GLY A 482 24.98 5.21 54.50
CA GLY A 482 26.39 5.24 54.92
C GLY A 482 27.48 5.81 53.99
N ALA A 483 28.04 6.97 54.41
CA ALA A 483 29.45 7.40 54.24
C ALA A 483 30.01 7.80 52.84
N ILE A 484 31.13 8.55 52.92
CA ILE A 484 31.72 9.59 52.03
C ILE A 484 33.20 9.79 52.52
N PRO A 485 34.27 10.26 51.80
CA PRO A 485 34.45 10.84 50.43
C PRO A 485 35.67 10.28 49.60
N VAL A 486 36.05 11.04 48.54
CA VAL A 486 37.37 11.30 47.86
C VAL A 486 38.07 10.39 46.80
N ASP A 487 38.53 11.13 45.76
CA ASP A 487 39.78 11.08 44.96
C ASP A 487 39.94 10.32 43.61
N GLN A 488 40.12 11.13 42.54
CA GLN A 488 41.03 11.06 41.36
C GLN A 488 41.02 9.79 40.45
N PHE A 489 40.84 9.87 39.12
CA PHE A 489 41.76 10.48 38.12
C PHE A 489 41.10 10.71 36.72
N GLU A 490 41.85 11.26 35.75
CA GLU A 490 41.40 11.72 34.41
C GLU A 490 41.89 10.86 33.20
N CYS A 491 41.52 11.32 31.98
CA CYS A 491 42.14 11.06 30.65
C CYS A 491 41.81 9.72 29.93
N LYS A 492 41.71 9.66 28.59
CA LYS A 492 41.59 10.70 27.53
C LYS A 492 41.00 10.12 26.22
N GLU A 493 40.65 10.98 25.26
CA GLU A 493 40.22 10.65 23.89
C GLU A 493 41.40 10.32 22.97
N GLU A 494 41.14 9.61 21.86
CA GLU A 494 41.73 9.94 20.55
C GLU A 494 40.83 9.46 19.37
N ASN A 495 40.99 10.04 18.19
CA ASN A 495 40.15 9.82 16.99
C ASN A 495 40.83 8.90 15.96
N ASP A 496 40.07 8.41 14.97
CA ASP A 496 40.33 8.83 13.57
C ASP A 496 39.21 8.45 12.57
N SER A 497 39.27 8.99 11.35
CA SER A 497 38.16 8.94 10.37
C SER A 497 38.57 8.93 8.88
N GLU A 498 37.58 8.63 8.02
CA GLU A 498 37.49 8.81 6.56
C GLU A 498 38.02 7.75 5.55
N LYS A 499 37.14 7.50 4.53
CA LYS A 499 37.33 7.07 3.12
C LYS A 499 36.59 5.76 2.75
N ALA A 500 36.03 5.56 1.54
CA ALA A 500 35.59 6.48 0.47
C ALA A 500 34.61 5.73 -0.48
N ALA A 501 34.00 6.42 -1.47
CA ALA A 501 32.77 6.00 -2.17
C ALA A 501 32.94 5.19 -3.49
N SER A 502 31.78 4.91 -4.16
CA SER A 502 31.53 4.19 -5.43
C SER A 502 31.47 2.65 -5.33
N SER A 503 30.75 1.90 -6.19
CA SER A 503 29.96 2.25 -7.39
C SER A 503 28.55 1.61 -7.38
N ASN A 504 27.73 1.78 -8.44
CA ASN A 504 26.31 1.39 -8.44
C ASN A 504 25.81 1.01 -9.86
N GLU A 505 25.35 -0.24 -10.06
CA GLU A 505 24.69 -0.71 -11.30
C GLU A 505 23.37 -1.43 -10.99
N GLN A 506 22.37 -1.27 -11.87
CA GLN A 506 20.99 -1.71 -11.61
C GLN A 506 20.65 -3.01 -12.36
N ALA A 507 20.32 -4.08 -11.63
CA ALA A 507 19.92 -5.36 -12.22
C ALA A 507 18.42 -5.40 -12.61
N THR A 508 18.13 -5.84 -13.83
CA THR A 508 16.77 -5.88 -14.40
C THR A 508 15.90 -6.98 -13.76
N ILE A 509 14.71 -6.60 -13.27
CA ILE A 509 13.75 -7.55 -12.69
C ILE A 509 13.08 -8.38 -13.80
N VAL A 510 13.14 -9.72 -13.68
CA VAL A 510 12.42 -10.67 -14.56
C VAL A 510 11.11 -11.10 -13.88
N TYR A 511 10.01 -11.08 -14.63
CA TYR A 511 8.65 -11.34 -14.12
C TYR A 511 8.08 -12.67 -14.65
N ASP A 512 7.40 -13.44 -13.81
CA ASP A 512 6.58 -14.58 -14.29
C ASP A 512 5.33 -14.07 -15.03
N GLU A 513 5.15 -14.51 -16.27
CA GLU A 513 3.97 -14.21 -17.07
C GLU A 513 2.67 -14.80 -16.51
N VAL A 514 2.72 -15.94 -15.80
CA VAL A 514 1.51 -16.63 -15.32
C VAL A 514 0.91 -15.90 -14.11
N GLU A 515 1.71 -15.62 -13.09
CA GLU A 515 1.40 -14.72 -11.98
C GLU A 515 1.00 -13.33 -12.49
N THR A 516 1.73 -12.76 -13.45
CA THR A 516 1.38 -11.48 -14.10
C THR A 516 -0.06 -11.50 -14.62
N LYS A 517 -0.43 -12.53 -15.40
CA LYS A 517 -1.78 -12.67 -15.97
C LYS A 517 -2.83 -12.98 -14.90
N ARG A 518 -2.47 -13.69 -13.82
CA ARG A 518 -3.33 -13.93 -12.64
C ARG A 518 -3.69 -12.62 -11.92
N ILE A 519 -2.71 -11.77 -11.68
CA ILE A 519 -2.88 -10.49 -10.97
C ILE A 519 -3.61 -9.48 -11.84
N LEU A 520 -3.21 -9.32 -13.10
CA LEU A 520 -3.91 -8.42 -14.03
C LEU A 520 -5.39 -8.78 -14.16
N ARG A 521 -5.74 -10.07 -14.29
CA ARG A 521 -7.16 -10.51 -14.33
C ARG A 521 -7.98 -10.06 -13.12
N LYS A 522 -7.38 -9.96 -11.91
CA LYS A 522 -8.08 -9.43 -10.74
C LYS A 522 -8.35 -7.93 -10.84
N VAL A 523 -7.39 -7.16 -11.35
CA VAL A 523 -7.57 -5.72 -11.61
C VAL A 523 -8.59 -5.52 -12.72
N ASP A 524 -8.45 -6.26 -13.83
CA ASP A 524 -9.36 -6.26 -14.97
C ASP A 524 -10.81 -6.51 -14.51
N LEU A 525 -11.05 -7.57 -13.73
CA LEU A 525 -12.38 -7.93 -13.19
C LEU A 525 -12.95 -6.95 -12.16
N ARG A 526 -12.15 -6.05 -11.57
CA ARG A 526 -12.63 -5.08 -10.57
C ARG A 526 -12.78 -3.66 -11.14
N LEU A 527 -11.83 -3.24 -11.97
CA LEU A 527 -11.76 -1.89 -12.52
C LEU A 527 -12.56 -1.77 -13.82
N LEU A 528 -12.42 -2.72 -14.76
CA LEU A 528 -13.03 -2.59 -16.08
C LEU A 528 -14.56 -2.69 -16.02
N PRO A 529 -15.21 -3.67 -15.36
CA PRO A 529 -16.67 -3.70 -15.25
C PRO A 529 -17.26 -2.42 -14.65
N CYS A 530 -16.60 -1.81 -13.67
CA CYS A 530 -17.04 -0.53 -13.09
C CYS A 530 -16.94 0.60 -14.12
N LEU A 531 -15.77 0.80 -14.73
CA LEU A 531 -15.60 1.88 -15.72
C LEU A 531 -16.46 1.67 -16.98
N THR A 532 -16.61 0.43 -17.46
CA THR A 532 -17.48 0.05 -18.59
C THR A 532 -18.94 0.33 -18.27
N LEU A 533 -19.43 0.03 -17.06
CA LEU A 533 -20.82 0.34 -16.66
C LEU A 533 -21.06 1.85 -16.58
N LEU A 534 -20.13 2.62 -16.02
CA LEU A 534 -20.25 4.08 -15.95
C LEU A 534 -20.20 4.74 -17.34
N TYR A 535 -19.39 4.19 -18.26
CA TYR A 535 -19.35 4.66 -19.64
C TYR A 535 -20.58 4.24 -20.45
N LEU A 536 -21.16 3.07 -20.16
CA LEU A 536 -22.45 2.64 -20.70
C LEU A 536 -23.53 3.67 -20.34
N LEU A 537 -23.65 4.03 -19.06
CA LEU A 537 -24.62 5.02 -18.56
C LEU A 537 -24.40 6.39 -19.20
N SER A 538 -23.16 6.89 -19.22
CA SER A 538 -22.79 8.14 -19.93
C SER A 538 -23.22 8.13 -21.42
N PHE A 539 -23.09 7.01 -22.13
CA PHE A 539 -23.53 6.93 -23.53
C PHE A 539 -25.04 6.71 -23.70
N LEU A 540 -25.72 6.06 -22.75
CA LEU A 540 -27.18 6.03 -22.69
C LEU A 540 -27.73 7.45 -22.47
N ASP A 541 -27.19 8.19 -21.49
CA ASP A 541 -27.55 9.57 -21.18
C ASP A 541 -27.40 10.50 -22.40
N ARG A 542 -26.32 10.35 -23.17
CA ARG A 542 -26.10 11.06 -24.45
C ARG A 542 -27.08 10.62 -25.55
N GLY A 543 -27.37 9.32 -25.64
CA GLY A 543 -28.32 8.73 -26.59
C GLY A 543 -29.77 9.12 -26.33
N ASN A 544 -30.13 9.37 -25.08
CA ASN A 544 -31.51 9.64 -24.65
C ASN A 544 -32.14 10.89 -25.25
N MET A 545 -31.35 11.87 -25.69
CA MET A 545 -31.88 12.97 -26.49
C MET A 545 -32.45 12.47 -27.83
N GLY A 546 -31.83 11.49 -28.48
CA GLY A 546 -32.34 10.87 -29.70
C GLY A 546 -33.68 10.14 -29.47
N ASN A 547 -33.77 9.37 -28.38
CA ASN A 547 -34.98 8.65 -27.99
C ASN A 547 -36.10 9.62 -27.56
N ALA A 548 -35.79 10.61 -26.73
CA ALA A 548 -36.75 11.63 -26.31
C ALA A 548 -37.32 12.40 -27.50
N ARG A 549 -36.51 12.61 -28.56
CA ARG A 549 -36.98 13.22 -29.82
C ARG A 549 -38.06 12.39 -30.51
N THR A 550 -37.91 11.07 -30.58
CA THR A 550 -38.90 10.18 -31.20
C THR A 550 -40.14 10.02 -30.33
N LEU A 551 -39.99 10.08 -29.00
CA LEU A 551 -41.08 10.09 -28.01
C LEU A 551 -41.66 11.48 -27.72
N GLY A 552 -41.57 12.43 -28.66
CA GLY A 552 -42.36 13.67 -28.63
C GLY A 552 -41.68 14.92 -28.06
N MET A 553 -40.57 14.81 -27.31
CA MET A 553 -39.93 15.93 -26.59
C MET A 553 -39.71 17.20 -27.44
N GLN A 554 -39.34 17.05 -28.73
CA GLN A 554 -39.15 18.20 -29.62
C GLN A 554 -40.46 18.99 -29.86
N LYS A 555 -41.61 18.29 -29.94
CA LYS A 555 -42.93 18.90 -30.12
C LYS A 555 -43.41 19.55 -28.81
N ASP A 556 -43.33 18.81 -27.71
CA ASP A 556 -43.82 19.23 -26.40
C ASP A 556 -43.13 20.50 -25.90
N LEU A 557 -41.83 20.62 -26.18
CA LEU A 557 -41.01 21.79 -25.85
C LEU A 557 -41.02 22.89 -26.95
N GLY A 558 -41.77 22.71 -28.03
CA GLY A 558 -41.96 23.69 -29.11
C GLY A 558 -40.71 24.01 -29.93
N LEU A 559 -39.80 23.05 -30.11
CA LEU A 559 -38.44 23.30 -30.61
C LEU A 559 -38.32 23.23 -32.13
N SER A 560 -37.73 24.26 -32.75
CA SER A 560 -37.29 24.22 -34.15
C SER A 560 -36.11 23.24 -34.33
N GLY A 561 -35.88 22.78 -35.56
CA GLY A 561 -34.73 21.91 -35.86
C GLY A 561 -33.38 22.55 -35.49
N THR A 562 -33.24 23.86 -35.69
CA THR A 562 -32.04 24.61 -35.29
C THR A 562 -31.90 24.72 -33.77
N GLN A 563 -32.99 24.99 -33.05
CA GLN A 563 -32.98 25.01 -31.57
C GLN A 563 -32.62 23.64 -31.00
N TRP A 564 -33.15 22.55 -31.58
CA TRP A 564 -32.76 21.19 -31.23
C TRP A 564 -31.25 20.96 -31.38
N ASN A 565 -30.69 21.29 -32.55
CA ASN A 565 -29.25 21.15 -32.80
C ASN A 565 -28.40 22.03 -31.87
N ILE A 566 -28.87 23.22 -31.47
CA ILE A 566 -28.20 24.05 -30.45
C ILE A 566 -28.22 23.35 -29.08
N CYS A 567 -29.34 22.75 -28.68
CA CYS A 567 -29.42 21.93 -27.45
C CYS A 567 -28.55 20.67 -27.49
N LEU A 568 -28.23 20.12 -28.68
CA LEU A 568 -27.19 19.09 -28.82
C LEU A 568 -25.78 19.67 -28.68
N THR A 569 -25.54 20.79 -29.36
CA THR A 569 -24.20 21.39 -29.51
C THR A 569 -23.71 22.04 -28.20
N ILE A 570 -24.61 22.68 -27.43
CA ILE A 570 -24.22 23.44 -26.24
C ILE A 570 -23.53 22.59 -25.17
N PHE A 571 -23.86 21.30 -25.08
CA PHE A 571 -23.24 20.34 -24.17
C PHE A 571 -21.71 20.28 -24.34
N PHE A 572 -21.21 20.35 -25.57
CA PHE A 572 -19.78 20.16 -25.85
C PHE A 572 -18.90 21.30 -25.31
N PHE A 573 -19.41 22.52 -25.18
CA PHE A 573 -18.60 23.65 -24.70
C PHE A 573 -18.17 23.55 -23.22
N PRO A 574 -19.07 23.41 -22.23
CA PRO A 574 -18.67 23.18 -20.85
C PRO A 574 -18.03 21.80 -20.67
N TYR A 575 -18.47 20.78 -21.41
CA TYR A 575 -17.84 19.46 -21.39
C TYR A 575 -16.34 19.57 -21.72
N CYS A 576 -15.99 20.12 -22.88
CA CYS A 576 -14.58 20.26 -23.29
C CYS A 576 -13.82 21.26 -22.40
N ALA A 577 -14.44 22.37 -21.98
CA ALA A 577 -13.76 23.40 -21.17
C ALA A 577 -13.40 22.91 -19.76
N PHE A 578 -14.22 22.06 -19.15
CA PHE A 578 -14.01 21.59 -17.77
C PHE A 578 -13.28 20.25 -17.66
N GLU A 579 -12.98 19.54 -18.75
CA GLU A 579 -12.16 18.32 -18.73
C GLU A 579 -10.80 18.55 -18.05
N ILE A 580 -10.08 19.61 -18.42
CA ILE A 580 -8.73 19.90 -17.89
C ILE A 580 -8.78 20.29 -16.39
N PRO A 581 -9.62 21.25 -15.95
CA PRO A 581 -9.84 21.50 -14.52
C PRO A 581 -10.24 20.24 -13.74
N SER A 582 -11.15 19.42 -14.28
CA SER A 582 -11.65 18.23 -13.58
C SER A 582 -10.57 17.15 -13.44
N ASN A 583 -9.69 16.98 -14.43
CA ASN A 583 -8.56 16.03 -14.33
C ASN A 583 -7.41 16.54 -13.42
N ILE A 584 -7.39 17.84 -13.10
CA ILE A 584 -6.57 18.38 -11.99
C ILE A 584 -7.21 18.01 -10.65
N VAL A 585 -8.52 18.17 -10.48
CA VAL A 585 -9.23 17.81 -9.24
C VAL A 585 -9.12 16.31 -8.94
N LEU A 586 -9.09 15.44 -9.95
CA LEU A 586 -8.80 14.01 -9.81
C LEU A 586 -7.45 13.71 -9.13
N LYS A 587 -6.47 14.62 -9.20
CA LYS A 587 -5.18 14.50 -8.49
C LYS A 587 -5.18 15.10 -7.09
N LEU A 588 -6.23 15.84 -6.72
CA LEU A 588 -6.41 16.45 -5.39
C LEU A 588 -7.37 15.63 -4.52
N LEU A 589 -8.22 14.78 -5.12
CA LEU A 589 -9.19 13.93 -4.43
C LEU A 589 -9.01 12.44 -4.81
N PRO A 590 -9.40 11.49 -3.93
CA PRO A 590 -9.45 10.08 -4.29
C PRO A 590 -10.34 9.83 -5.52
N ALA A 591 -9.89 8.99 -6.45
CA ALA A 591 -10.58 8.71 -7.70
C ALA A 591 -12.01 8.15 -7.51
N ASN A 592 -12.25 7.33 -6.48
CA ASN A 592 -13.58 6.82 -6.14
C ASN A 592 -14.52 7.95 -5.70
N LEU A 593 -14.03 8.93 -4.95
CA LEU A 593 -14.80 10.08 -4.53
C LEU A 593 -15.10 11.00 -5.72
N TRP A 594 -14.09 11.36 -6.51
CA TRP A 594 -14.28 12.30 -7.61
C TRP A 594 -15.16 11.74 -8.72
N LEU A 595 -14.93 10.50 -9.15
CA LEU A 595 -15.79 9.85 -10.16
C LEU A 595 -17.23 9.66 -9.64
N SER A 596 -17.44 9.38 -8.35
CA SER A 596 -18.80 9.30 -7.79
C SER A 596 -19.49 10.66 -7.73
N ILE A 597 -18.77 11.73 -7.37
CA ILE A 597 -19.31 13.10 -7.41
C ILE A 597 -19.76 13.45 -8.82
N LEU A 598 -18.96 13.14 -9.84
CA LEU A 598 -19.33 13.37 -11.25
C LEU A 598 -20.60 12.59 -11.63
N VAL A 599 -20.63 11.27 -11.38
CA VAL A 599 -21.77 10.39 -11.75
C VAL A 599 -23.07 10.82 -11.06
N VAL A 600 -23.03 11.09 -9.76
CA VAL A 600 -24.19 11.59 -9.00
C VAL A 600 -24.62 12.96 -9.52
N SER A 601 -23.69 13.86 -9.86
CA SER A 601 -24.01 15.18 -10.39
C SER A 601 -24.70 15.10 -11.75
N TRP A 602 -24.13 14.35 -12.71
CA TRP A 602 -24.69 14.29 -14.06
C TRP A 602 -25.99 13.47 -14.11
N GLY A 603 -26.09 12.39 -13.33
CA GLY A 603 -27.34 11.64 -13.14
C GLY A 603 -28.45 12.50 -12.52
N THR A 604 -28.10 13.39 -11.58
CA THR A 604 -29.05 14.38 -11.04
C THR A 604 -29.46 15.39 -12.11
N CYS A 605 -28.53 15.89 -12.93
CA CYS A 605 -28.86 16.75 -14.08
C CYS A 605 -29.79 16.07 -15.08
N MET A 606 -29.58 14.78 -15.40
CA MET A 606 -30.48 13.99 -16.25
C MET A 606 -31.87 13.82 -15.63
N THR A 607 -31.92 13.44 -14.35
CA THR A 607 -33.18 13.27 -13.60
C THR A 607 -34.00 14.56 -13.63
N LEU A 608 -33.36 15.71 -13.36
CA LEU A 608 -34.01 17.02 -13.39
C LEU A 608 -34.36 17.51 -14.81
N MET A 609 -33.69 17.00 -15.86
CA MET A 609 -34.01 17.33 -17.25
C MET A 609 -35.39 16.82 -17.68
N SER A 610 -35.92 15.78 -17.02
CA SER A 610 -37.31 15.33 -17.21
C SER A 610 -38.36 16.40 -16.87
N LEU A 611 -38.02 17.38 -16.02
CA LEU A 611 -38.93 18.43 -15.53
C LEU A 611 -38.92 19.69 -16.41
N VAL A 612 -38.16 19.69 -17.51
CA VAL A 612 -38.05 20.83 -18.43
C VAL A 612 -39.32 21.03 -19.23
N THR A 613 -39.78 22.28 -19.36
CA THR A 613 -41.01 22.66 -20.08
C THR A 613 -40.78 23.59 -21.28
N ASN A 614 -39.52 23.98 -21.57
CA ASN A 614 -39.21 24.93 -22.64
C ASN A 614 -37.73 24.89 -23.08
N TYR A 615 -37.44 25.49 -24.25
CA TYR A 615 -36.10 25.64 -24.83
C TYR A 615 -35.03 26.14 -23.86
N ARG A 616 -35.31 27.18 -23.05
CA ARG A 616 -34.32 27.77 -22.14
C ARG A 616 -33.95 26.81 -21.01
N GLY A 617 -34.95 26.11 -20.46
CA GLY A 617 -34.73 25.03 -19.48
C GLY A 617 -33.88 23.90 -20.04
N LEU A 618 -34.15 23.46 -21.27
CA LEU A 618 -33.37 22.40 -21.92
C LEU A 618 -31.92 22.82 -22.17
N LEU A 619 -31.73 24.04 -22.67
CA LEU A 619 -30.42 24.62 -22.94
C LEU A 619 -29.58 24.76 -21.66
N ALA A 620 -30.18 25.19 -20.55
CA ALA A 620 -29.53 25.23 -19.25
C ALA A 620 -29.19 23.81 -18.72
N ALA A 621 -30.14 22.87 -18.78
CA ALA A 621 -29.94 21.50 -18.33
C ALA A 621 -28.82 20.79 -19.12
N ARG A 622 -28.75 20.99 -20.44
CA ARG A 622 -27.68 20.44 -21.30
C ARG A 622 -26.32 21.09 -21.06
N PHE A 623 -26.28 22.37 -20.66
CA PHE A 623 -25.04 23.03 -20.22
C PHE A 623 -24.52 22.44 -18.90
N PHE A 624 -25.38 22.34 -17.88
CA PHE A 624 -24.99 21.75 -16.58
C PHE A 624 -24.67 20.27 -16.66
N LEU A 625 -25.34 19.51 -17.54
CA LEU A 625 -24.96 18.12 -17.84
C LEU A 625 -23.53 18.05 -18.40
N GLY A 626 -23.20 18.89 -19.39
CA GLY A 626 -21.84 18.94 -19.95
C GLY A 626 -20.78 19.28 -18.91
N PHE A 627 -21.06 20.25 -18.03
CA PHE A 627 -20.19 20.59 -16.90
C PHE A 627 -19.99 19.40 -15.93
N ALA A 628 -21.06 18.70 -15.56
CA ALA A 628 -21.01 17.59 -14.62
C ALA A 628 -20.36 16.31 -15.19
N GLU A 629 -20.50 16.07 -16.49
CA GLU A 629 -19.96 14.88 -17.15
C GLU A 629 -18.49 15.06 -17.61
N ALA A 630 -18.02 16.30 -17.78
CA ALA A 630 -16.69 16.68 -18.28
C ALA A 630 -15.52 15.88 -17.68
N GLY A 631 -15.57 15.57 -16.39
CA GLY A 631 -14.49 14.85 -15.72
C GLY A 631 -14.36 13.38 -16.09
N PHE A 632 -15.45 12.72 -16.52
CA PHE A 632 -15.53 11.26 -16.46
C PHE A 632 -14.52 10.57 -17.38
N PHE A 633 -14.52 10.92 -18.66
CA PHE A 633 -13.69 10.25 -19.67
C PHE A 633 -12.19 10.52 -19.52
N PRO A 634 -11.70 11.77 -19.32
CA PRO A 634 -10.28 12.00 -19.03
C PRO A 634 -9.85 11.34 -17.71
N ALA A 635 -10.72 11.29 -16.70
CA ALA A 635 -10.41 10.63 -15.43
C ALA A 635 -10.32 9.10 -15.55
N ALA A 636 -11.29 8.47 -16.21
CA ALA A 636 -11.31 7.02 -16.44
C ALA A 636 -10.10 6.58 -17.28
N THR A 637 -9.77 7.32 -18.35
CA THR A 637 -8.61 7.01 -19.18
C THR A 637 -7.28 7.27 -18.48
N TYR A 638 -7.13 8.34 -17.70
CA TYR A 638 -5.95 8.57 -16.85
C TYR A 638 -5.79 7.48 -15.78
N LEU A 639 -6.89 7.05 -15.15
CA LEU A 639 -6.90 5.98 -14.15
C LEU A 639 -6.34 4.68 -14.75
N LEU A 640 -6.68 4.30 -15.98
CA LEU A 640 -6.07 3.14 -16.64
C LEU A 640 -4.53 3.25 -16.71
N THR A 641 -3.97 4.44 -16.94
CA THR A 641 -2.49 4.67 -16.93
C THR A 641 -1.85 4.54 -15.56
N CYS A 642 -2.66 4.49 -14.49
CA CYS A 642 -2.21 4.30 -13.11
C CYS A 642 -2.27 2.83 -12.65
N TRP A 643 -2.88 1.93 -13.44
CA TRP A 643 -3.01 0.50 -13.11
C TRP A 643 -2.32 -0.44 -14.12
N TYR A 644 -2.05 0.02 -15.34
CA TYR A 644 -1.54 -0.83 -16.42
C TYR A 644 -0.31 -0.23 -17.14
N ARG A 645 0.56 -1.09 -17.67
CA ARG A 645 1.74 -0.67 -18.45
C ARG A 645 1.33 -0.12 -19.81
N ARG A 646 2.23 0.66 -20.42
CA ARG A 646 2.13 1.23 -21.77
C ARG A 646 1.75 0.21 -22.84
N ALA A 647 2.34 -0.98 -22.78
CA ALA A 647 2.08 -2.09 -23.71
C ALA A 647 0.70 -2.74 -23.52
N GLU A 648 0.00 -2.45 -22.43
CA GLU A 648 -1.21 -3.16 -21.96
C GLU A 648 -2.47 -2.28 -21.87
N MET A 649 -2.32 -0.98 -22.16
CA MET A 649 -3.37 0.01 -22.02
C MET A 649 -4.47 -0.13 -23.08
N GLN A 650 -4.13 -0.44 -24.35
CA GLN A 650 -5.08 -0.28 -25.45
C GLN A 650 -6.16 -1.36 -25.44
N GLY A 651 -5.83 -2.63 -25.18
CA GLY A 651 -6.78 -3.73 -25.03
C GLY A 651 -7.75 -3.55 -23.84
N ARG A 652 -7.40 -2.69 -22.87
CA ARG A 652 -8.21 -2.39 -21.68
C ARG A 652 -9.06 -1.15 -21.88
N LEU A 653 -8.48 -0.12 -22.52
CA LEU A 653 -9.21 1.02 -23.02
C LEU A 653 -10.30 0.60 -24.01
N SER A 654 -10.07 -0.40 -24.87
CA SER A 654 -11.10 -0.90 -25.79
C SER A 654 -12.25 -1.63 -25.10
N VAL A 655 -11.98 -2.39 -24.03
CA VAL A 655 -13.05 -3.04 -23.23
C VAL A 655 -13.89 -1.97 -22.53
N PHE A 656 -13.26 -0.95 -21.95
CA PHE A 656 -13.94 0.24 -21.43
C PHE A 656 -14.78 0.94 -22.51
N PHE A 657 -14.16 1.29 -23.64
CA PHE A 657 -14.78 2.06 -24.72
C PHE A 657 -15.92 1.31 -25.43
N SER A 658 -15.87 -0.03 -25.45
CA SER A 658 -16.91 -0.88 -26.05
C SER A 658 -18.31 -0.63 -25.48
N ALA A 659 -18.41 -0.08 -24.27
CA ALA A 659 -19.67 0.34 -23.67
C ALA A 659 -20.44 1.35 -24.54
N GLY A 660 -19.74 2.26 -25.26
CA GLY A 660 -20.39 3.22 -26.15
C GLY A 660 -21.09 2.53 -27.34
N SER A 661 -20.49 1.47 -27.89
CA SER A 661 -21.12 0.64 -28.92
C SER A 661 -22.30 -0.18 -28.37
N MET A 662 -22.18 -0.69 -27.13
CA MET A 662 -23.27 -1.41 -26.46
C MET A 662 -24.46 -0.49 -26.14
N ALA A 663 -24.21 0.73 -25.65
CA ALA A 663 -25.26 1.73 -25.43
C ALA A 663 -26.02 2.04 -26.72
N GLY A 664 -25.31 2.22 -27.85
CA GLY A 664 -25.94 2.42 -29.16
C GLY A 664 -26.88 1.26 -29.59
N ALA A 665 -26.55 0.03 -29.19
CA ALA A 665 -27.39 -1.14 -29.46
C ALA A 665 -28.60 -1.30 -28.52
N PHE A 666 -28.45 -1.00 -27.23
CA PHE A 666 -29.49 -1.24 -26.22
C PHE A 666 -30.39 -0.03 -25.91
N SER A 667 -29.92 1.21 -26.11
CA SER A 667 -30.64 2.44 -25.75
C SER A 667 -32.05 2.52 -26.38
N GLY A 668 -32.17 2.23 -27.68
CA GLY A 668 -33.46 2.26 -28.38
C GLY A 668 -34.44 1.18 -27.92
N LEU A 669 -33.95 0.03 -27.42
CA LEU A 669 -34.78 -1.04 -26.86
C LEU A 669 -35.27 -0.67 -25.46
N LEU A 670 -34.40 -0.05 -24.65
CA LEU A 670 -34.71 0.44 -23.30
C LEU A 670 -35.78 1.55 -23.37
N ALA A 671 -35.59 2.50 -24.30
CA ALA A 671 -36.55 3.55 -24.62
C ALA A 671 -37.91 3.01 -25.08
N TYR A 672 -37.93 1.99 -25.94
CA TYR A 672 -39.17 1.31 -26.36
C TYR A 672 -39.90 0.67 -25.17
N GLY A 673 -39.17 0.04 -24.25
CA GLY A 673 -39.74 -0.52 -23.02
C GLY A 673 -40.31 0.54 -22.06
N ILE A 674 -39.58 1.65 -21.84
CA ILE A 674 -40.04 2.74 -20.96
C ILE A 674 -41.24 3.50 -21.57
N ASN A 675 -41.37 3.57 -22.90
CA ASN A 675 -42.49 4.26 -23.55
C ASN A 675 -43.87 3.68 -23.19
N TYR A 676 -43.97 2.45 -22.70
CA TYR A 676 -45.22 1.91 -22.14
C TYR A 676 -45.69 2.61 -20.85
N MET A 677 -44.88 3.51 -20.28
CA MET A 677 -45.24 4.38 -19.16
C MET A 677 -45.80 5.75 -19.57
N ASP A 678 -45.98 6.02 -20.87
CA ASP A 678 -46.54 7.28 -21.35
C ASP A 678 -47.91 7.59 -20.70
N GLY A 679 -48.08 8.83 -20.22
CA GLY A 679 -49.26 9.28 -19.49
C GLY A 679 -49.32 8.86 -18.02
N ILE A 680 -48.53 7.88 -17.56
CA ILE A 680 -48.47 7.52 -16.13
C ILE A 680 -47.98 8.73 -15.32
N ALA A 681 -48.65 9.00 -14.19
CA ALA A 681 -48.44 10.18 -13.36
C ALA A 681 -48.55 11.55 -14.08
N ARG A 682 -49.19 11.59 -15.27
CA ARG A 682 -49.22 12.75 -16.19
C ARG A 682 -47.86 13.15 -16.76
N LEU A 683 -46.91 12.23 -16.81
CA LEU A 683 -45.60 12.40 -17.46
C LEU A 683 -45.58 11.71 -18.82
N ALA A 684 -44.97 12.36 -19.82
CA ALA A 684 -44.76 11.78 -21.14
C ALA A 684 -43.64 10.72 -21.14
N GLY A 685 -43.66 9.79 -22.10
CA GLY A 685 -42.68 8.70 -22.20
C GLY A 685 -41.22 9.17 -22.22
N TRP A 686 -40.93 10.34 -22.82
CA TRP A 686 -39.57 10.91 -22.80
C TRP A 686 -39.14 11.42 -21.41
N GLN A 687 -40.08 11.88 -20.57
CA GLN A 687 -39.80 12.32 -19.20
C GLN A 687 -39.46 11.09 -18.34
N TRP A 688 -40.18 9.98 -18.53
CA TRP A 688 -39.88 8.71 -17.87
C TRP A 688 -38.49 8.18 -18.21
N ILE A 689 -38.03 8.27 -19.48
CA ILE A 689 -36.66 7.89 -19.85
C ILE A 689 -35.63 8.71 -19.06
N LEU A 690 -35.69 10.04 -19.16
CA LEU A 690 -34.70 10.93 -18.52
C LEU A 690 -34.72 10.79 -16.98
N MET A 691 -35.89 10.56 -16.38
CA MET A 691 -36.03 10.38 -14.95
C MET A 691 -35.53 9.00 -14.48
N LEU A 692 -35.90 7.90 -15.15
CA LEU A 692 -35.52 6.55 -14.71
C LEU A 692 -34.04 6.27 -14.96
N GLU A 693 -33.51 6.61 -16.14
CA GLU A 693 -32.09 6.41 -16.44
C GLU A 693 -31.21 7.34 -15.60
N GLY A 694 -31.63 8.60 -15.40
CA GLY A 694 -30.98 9.52 -14.46
C GLY A 694 -30.93 8.99 -13.02
N LEU A 695 -32.03 8.44 -12.50
CA LEU A 695 -32.09 7.84 -11.16
C LEU A 695 -31.21 6.60 -11.02
N VAL A 696 -31.19 5.73 -12.04
CA VAL A 696 -30.28 4.56 -12.09
C VAL A 696 -28.82 5.03 -12.10
N THR A 697 -28.48 6.06 -12.90
CA THR A 697 -27.16 6.69 -12.91
C THR A 697 -26.78 7.24 -11.53
N VAL A 698 -27.68 7.94 -10.82
CA VAL A 698 -27.42 8.41 -9.43
C VAL A 698 -27.15 7.24 -8.47
N LEU A 699 -27.95 6.17 -8.52
CA LEU A 699 -27.78 5.00 -7.66
C LEU A 699 -26.45 4.27 -7.93
N VAL A 700 -26.08 4.12 -9.20
CA VAL A 700 -24.78 3.55 -9.60
C VAL A 700 -23.61 4.49 -9.24
N GLY A 701 -23.82 5.81 -9.27
CA GLY A 701 -22.87 6.81 -8.78
C GLY A 701 -22.61 6.71 -7.28
N VAL A 702 -23.65 6.52 -6.46
CA VAL A 702 -23.49 6.25 -5.03
C VAL A 702 -22.80 4.90 -4.78
N ALA A 703 -23.12 3.87 -5.57
CA ALA A 703 -22.45 2.57 -5.49
C ALA A 703 -20.97 2.63 -5.89
N CYS A 704 -20.61 3.44 -6.90
CA CYS A 704 -19.25 3.63 -7.41
C CYS A 704 -18.26 3.94 -6.28
N PHE A 705 -18.66 4.77 -5.31
CA PHE A 705 -17.85 5.16 -4.16
C PHE A 705 -17.32 3.96 -3.35
N PHE A 706 -18.12 2.90 -3.23
CA PHE A 706 -17.76 1.69 -2.48
C PHE A 706 -17.03 0.63 -3.30
N PHE A 707 -17.26 0.59 -4.63
CA PHE A 707 -16.76 -0.48 -5.48
C PHE A 707 -15.52 -0.13 -6.30
N LEU A 708 -15.39 1.12 -6.76
CA LEU A 708 -14.29 1.58 -7.63
C LEU A 708 -12.98 1.67 -6.84
N PRO A 709 -11.88 1.04 -7.30
CA PRO A 709 -10.61 1.07 -6.58
C PRO A 709 -9.80 2.32 -6.92
N ASN A 710 -9.28 2.99 -5.89
CA ASN A 710 -8.60 4.30 -6.01
C ASN A 710 -7.26 4.26 -6.77
N SER A 711 -6.34 3.41 -6.34
CA SER A 711 -5.00 3.26 -6.92
C SER A 711 -4.43 1.89 -6.56
N PRO A 712 -3.38 1.41 -7.26
CA PRO A 712 -2.67 0.20 -6.84
C PRO A 712 -2.29 0.26 -5.36
N ALA A 713 -1.64 1.35 -4.92
CA ALA A 713 -1.23 1.56 -3.54
C ALA A 713 -2.35 1.40 -2.49
N THR A 714 -3.61 1.63 -2.86
CA THR A 714 -4.79 1.55 -1.98
C THR A 714 -5.70 0.33 -2.26
N ALA A 715 -5.33 -0.55 -3.20
CA ALA A 715 -6.17 -1.62 -3.74
C ALA A 715 -6.58 -2.70 -2.72
N THR A 716 -7.68 -2.49 -1.98
CA THR A 716 -8.16 -3.39 -0.91
C THR A 716 -8.48 -4.81 -1.36
N PHE A 717 -8.81 -5.00 -2.64
CA PHE A 717 -9.12 -6.31 -3.24
C PHE A 717 -7.88 -7.09 -3.71
N LEU A 718 -6.73 -6.44 -3.84
CA LEU A 718 -5.44 -7.09 -4.12
C LEU A 718 -4.74 -7.47 -2.82
N LYS A 719 -4.05 -8.61 -2.83
CA LYS A 719 -3.07 -8.92 -1.76
C LYS A 719 -1.95 -7.87 -1.78
N PRO A 720 -1.30 -7.53 -0.64
CA PRO A 720 -0.10 -6.69 -0.63
C PRO A 720 1.03 -7.22 -1.50
N GLU A 721 1.20 -8.55 -1.63
CA GLU A 721 2.14 -9.12 -2.62
C GLU A 721 1.76 -8.69 -4.05
N GLU A 722 0.51 -8.95 -4.45
CA GLU A 722 -0.05 -8.63 -5.77
C GLU A 722 -0.03 -7.11 -6.05
N ARG A 723 -0.13 -6.31 -4.98
CA ARG A 723 -0.07 -4.85 -5.00
C ARG A 723 1.36 -4.34 -5.20
N ALA A 724 2.32 -4.85 -4.43
CA ALA A 724 3.73 -4.48 -4.55
C ALA A 724 4.27 -4.89 -5.92
N PHE A 725 3.93 -6.09 -6.38
CA PHE A 725 4.16 -6.55 -7.75
C PHE A 725 3.63 -5.54 -8.78
N LEU A 726 2.36 -5.13 -8.67
CA LEU A 726 1.77 -4.20 -9.65
C LEU A 726 2.47 -2.82 -9.63
N ILE A 727 2.82 -2.31 -8.45
CA ILE A 727 3.52 -1.02 -8.30
C ILE A 727 4.93 -1.08 -8.89
N GLU A 728 5.72 -2.11 -8.60
CA GLU A 728 7.10 -2.22 -9.10
C GLU A 728 7.13 -2.40 -10.62
N ARG A 729 6.23 -3.24 -11.13
CA ARG A 729 5.99 -3.46 -12.56
C ARG A 729 5.53 -2.21 -13.32
N LEU A 730 4.93 -1.24 -12.63
CA LEU A 730 4.57 0.07 -13.19
C LEU A 730 5.74 1.06 -13.16
N LYS A 731 6.62 0.99 -12.15
CA LYS A 731 7.87 1.78 -12.13
C LYS A 731 8.87 1.32 -13.21
N SER A 732 8.96 0.01 -13.43
CA SER A 732 9.89 -0.61 -14.39
C SER A 732 9.51 -0.41 -15.87
N ASP A 733 8.35 0.18 -16.13
CA ASP A 733 7.87 0.47 -17.48
C ASP A 733 8.54 1.75 -17.99
N ASN A 734 9.57 1.59 -18.84
CA ASN A 734 10.61 2.58 -19.15
C ASN A 734 10.10 3.89 -19.78
N GLY A 735 9.50 4.75 -18.96
CA GLY A 735 9.12 6.11 -19.33
C GLY A 735 8.32 6.85 -18.27
N GLY A 736 9.02 7.31 -17.23
CA GLY A 736 8.61 8.45 -16.38
C GLY A 736 7.22 8.34 -15.76
N ALA A 737 6.84 7.13 -15.33
CA ALA A 737 5.72 6.88 -14.44
C ALA A 737 6.26 6.18 -13.18
N SER A 738 6.72 6.97 -12.21
CA SER A 738 6.73 6.51 -10.83
C SER A 738 5.33 5.96 -10.53
N GLY A 739 5.20 4.67 -10.17
CA GLY A 739 3.92 4.01 -9.86
C GLY A 739 3.19 4.57 -8.63
N LYS A 740 3.71 5.66 -8.06
CA LYS A 740 3.00 6.55 -7.17
C LYS A 740 2.15 7.54 -7.97
N VAL A 741 0.84 7.48 -7.77
CA VAL A 741 0.04 8.71 -7.80
C VAL A 741 0.41 9.48 -6.53
N ASP A 742 1.54 10.21 -6.55
CA ASP A 742 1.83 11.21 -5.51
C ASP A 742 0.79 12.34 -5.68
N THR A 743 -0.26 12.27 -4.86
CA THR A 743 -1.17 13.39 -4.57
C THR A 743 -0.42 14.57 -3.91
N ASN A 744 0.79 14.31 -3.42
CA ASN A 744 1.66 15.25 -2.71
C ASN A 744 2.72 15.90 -3.62
N GLU A 745 2.78 15.56 -4.93
CA GLU A 745 3.44 16.45 -5.90
C GLU A 745 2.57 17.72 -6.03
N HIS A 746 2.90 18.80 -5.32
CA HIS A 746 2.17 20.07 -5.45
C HIS A 746 2.07 20.51 -6.92
N PHE A 747 0.88 20.98 -7.33
CA PHE A 747 0.63 21.42 -8.70
C PHE A 747 1.56 22.57 -9.09
N GLN A 748 2.48 22.32 -10.02
CA GLN A 748 3.36 23.33 -10.59
C GLN A 748 2.84 23.81 -11.95
N TRP A 749 2.79 25.13 -12.14
CA TRP A 749 2.43 25.76 -13.42
C TRP A 749 3.37 25.35 -14.58
N LYS A 750 4.61 24.94 -14.26
CA LYS A 750 5.57 24.31 -15.18
C LYS A 750 4.93 23.18 -15.99
N TYR A 751 4.30 22.20 -15.32
CA TYR A 751 3.70 21.03 -15.99
C TYR A 751 2.48 21.38 -16.85
N MET A 752 1.72 22.41 -16.47
CA MET A 752 0.63 22.94 -17.30
C MET A 752 1.19 23.56 -18.60
N LYS A 753 2.21 24.41 -18.48
CA LYS A 753 2.90 25.00 -19.64
C LYS A 753 3.58 23.94 -20.52
N ASP A 754 4.18 22.91 -19.93
CA ASP A 754 4.84 21.82 -20.67
C ASP A 754 3.86 20.90 -21.40
N ALA A 755 2.62 20.77 -20.94
CA ALA A 755 1.54 20.11 -21.68
C ALA A 755 1.01 21.01 -22.81
N LEU A 756 0.67 22.27 -22.52
CA LEU A 756 0.15 23.25 -23.49
C LEU A 756 1.14 23.64 -24.60
N THR A 757 2.43 23.31 -24.45
CA THR A 757 3.47 23.55 -25.48
C THR A 757 3.93 22.28 -26.19
N ASP A 758 3.34 21.11 -25.90
CA ASP A 758 3.77 19.86 -26.53
C ASP A 758 3.09 19.60 -27.87
N TRP A 759 3.80 19.88 -28.96
CA TRP A 759 3.34 19.67 -30.34
C TRP A 759 2.82 18.25 -30.60
N LYS A 760 3.30 17.22 -29.87
CA LYS A 760 2.81 15.83 -30.02
C LYS A 760 1.31 15.73 -29.73
N ILE A 761 0.83 16.44 -28.71
CA ILE A 761 -0.58 16.42 -28.29
C ILE A 761 -1.44 17.02 -29.39
N TYR A 762 -1.04 18.14 -29.99
CA TYR A 762 -1.77 18.79 -31.07
C TYR A 762 -1.84 17.94 -32.35
N ILE A 763 -0.76 17.24 -32.73
CA ILE A 763 -0.84 16.26 -33.82
C ILE A 763 -1.77 15.09 -33.45
N SER A 764 -1.77 14.66 -32.19
CA SER A 764 -2.70 13.64 -31.69
C SER A 764 -4.17 14.10 -31.69
N VAL A 765 -4.43 15.40 -31.48
CA VAL A 765 -5.76 16.02 -31.64
C VAL A 765 -6.24 15.98 -33.09
N LEU A 766 -5.37 16.23 -34.07
CA LEU A 766 -5.75 16.10 -35.50
C LEU A 766 -6.16 14.67 -35.85
N ILE A 767 -5.46 13.67 -35.29
CA ILE A 767 -5.82 12.25 -35.43
C ILE A 767 -7.15 11.96 -34.72
N TYR A 768 -7.35 12.52 -33.52
CA TYR A 768 -8.59 12.40 -32.74
C TYR A 768 -9.80 12.98 -33.51
N TRP A 769 -9.67 14.15 -34.12
CA TRP A 769 -10.73 14.77 -34.95
C TRP A 769 -11.14 13.91 -36.14
N GLY A 770 -10.20 13.20 -36.78
CA GLY A 770 -10.51 12.24 -37.84
C GLY A 770 -11.45 11.11 -37.40
N ASN A 771 -11.33 10.66 -36.15
CA ASN A 771 -12.34 9.79 -35.54
C ASN A 771 -13.59 10.58 -35.12
N ALA A 772 -13.45 11.61 -34.29
CA ALA A 772 -14.57 12.20 -33.55
C ALA A 772 -15.62 12.84 -34.46
N ILE A 773 -15.19 13.65 -35.43
CA ILE A 773 -16.10 14.34 -36.37
C ILE A 773 -16.90 13.30 -37.16
N SER A 774 -16.20 12.31 -37.72
CA SER A 774 -16.76 11.21 -38.50
C SER A 774 -17.69 10.32 -37.67
N THR A 775 -17.31 9.98 -36.44
CA THR A 775 -18.03 9.04 -35.57
C THR A 775 -19.31 9.65 -35.00
N TYR A 776 -19.28 10.89 -34.52
CA TYR A 776 -20.51 11.56 -34.08
C TYR A 776 -21.48 11.74 -35.26
N GLY A 777 -20.98 12.17 -36.43
CA GLY A 777 -21.81 12.27 -37.64
C GLY A 777 -22.42 10.94 -38.07
N PHE A 778 -21.62 9.86 -38.06
CA PHE A 778 -22.06 8.49 -38.36
C PHE A 778 -23.14 7.99 -37.38
N ILE A 779 -22.93 8.11 -36.07
CA ILE A 779 -23.90 7.64 -35.04
C ILE A 779 -25.26 8.34 -35.20
N TYR A 780 -25.28 9.66 -35.42
CA TYR A 780 -26.53 10.40 -35.57
C TYR A 780 -27.25 10.17 -36.91
N THR A 781 -26.58 9.60 -37.93
CA THR A 781 -27.18 9.37 -39.25
C THR A 781 -27.40 7.91 -39.62
N LEU A 782 -26.73 6.97 -38.97
CA LEU A 782 -26.84 5.54 -39.25
C LEU A 782 -28.30 5.03 -39.31
N PRO A 783 -29.21 5.38 -38.37
CA PRO A 783 -30.61 4.97 -38.47
C PRO A 783 -31.36 5.61 -39.66
N SER A 784 -31.01 6.86 -40.03
CA SER A 784 -31.63 7.58 -41.15
C SER A 784 -31.22 6.97 -42.49
N VAL A 785 -29.92 6.74 -42.69
CA VAL A 785 -29.37 6.12 -43.91
C VAL A 785 -29.96 4.71 -44.10
N ILE A 786 -30.10 3.93 -43.02
CA ILE A 786 -30.73 2.61 -43.12
C ILE A 786 -32.24 2.73 -43.39
N LYS A 787 -32.95 3.71 -42.82
CA LYS A 787 -34.37 3.96 -43.16
C LYS A 787 -34.54 4.35 -44.63
N GLU A 788 -33.61 5.13 -45.19
CA GLU A 788 -33.61 5.57 -46.59
C GLU A 788 -33.36 4.42 -47.59
N LEU A 789 -32.82 3.28 -47.12
CA LEU A 789 -32.80 2.01 -47.87
C LEU A 789 -34.17 1.30 -47.97
N GLY A 790 -35.25 1.92 -47.47
CA GLY A 790 -36.62 1.39 -47.55
C GLY A 790 -37.08 0.59 -46.33
N TYR A 791 -36.27 0.50 -45.28
CA TYR A 791 -36.67 -0.14 -44.03
C TYR A 791 -37.61 0.75 -43.19
N SER A 792 -38.54 0.12 -42.46
CA SER A 792 -39.36 0.84 -41.47
C SER A 792 -38.47 1.46 -40.38
N ALA A 793 -38.94 2.52 -39.71
CA ALA A 793 -38.13 3.21 -38.69
C ALA A 793 -37.68 2.28 -37.54
N ALA A 794 -38.53 1.33 -37.14
CA ALA A 794 -38.18 0.31 -36.15
C ALA A 794 -37.13 -0.68 -36.69
N ASN A 795 -37.31 -1.18 -37.91
CA ASN A 795 -36.36 -2.12 -38.52
C ASN A 795 -34.99 -1.45 -38.78
N ALA A 796 -34.99 -0.17 -39.18
CA ALA A 796 -33.77 0.60 -39.38
C ALA A 796 -32.99 0.77 -38.07
N GLN A 797 -33.67 1.03 -36.95
CA GLN A 797 -33.03 1.08 -35.63
C GLN A 797 -32.44 -0.29 -35.23
N LEU A 798 -33.18 -1.39 -35.43
CA LEU A 798 -32.69 -2.75 -35.16
C LEU A 798 -31.48 -3.13 -36.03
N LEU A 799 -31.47 -2.71 -37.30
CA LEU A 799 -30.36 -2.91 -38.24
C LEU A 799 -29.11 -2.08 -37.90
N THR A 800 -29.15 -1.14 -36.95
CA THR A 800 -27.92 -0.54 -36.42
C THR A 800 -27.14 -1.51 -35.51
N ILE A 801 -27.83 -2.45 -34.86
CA ILE A 801 -27.23 -3.34 -33.85
C ILE A 801 -26.12 -4.22 -34.44
N PRO A 802 -26.29 -4.91 -35.60
CA PRO A 802 -25.21 -5.67 -36.23
C PRO A 802 -23.98 -4.82 -36.57
N VAL A 803 -24.16 -3.57 -37.00
CA VAL A 803 -23.06 -2.64 -37.33
C VAL A 803 -22.25 -2.30 -36.08
N TYR A 804 -22.91 -1.98 -34.96
CA TYR A 804 -22.24 -1.70 -33.68
C TYR A 804 -21.57 -2.94 -33.07
N VAL A 805 -22.19 -4.13 -33.18
CA VAL A 805 -21.60 -5.40 -32.71
C VAL A 805 -20.35 -5.77 -33.52
N PHE A 806 -20.36 -5.57 -34.85
CA PHE A 806 -19.17 -5.75 -35.68
C PHE A 806 -18.07 -4.75 -35.31
N ALA A 807 -18.40 -3.47 -35.18
CA ALA A 807 -17.44 -2.43 -34.80
C ALA A 807 -16.79 -2.70 -33.45
N LEU A 808 -17.56 -3.18 -32.46
CA LEU A 808 -17.07 -3.64 -31.16
C LEU A 808 -16.08 -4.81 -31.30
N GLY A 809 -16.42 -5.82 -32.10
CA GLY A 809 -15.55 -6.98 -32.34
C GLY A 809 -14.22 -6.60 -33.01
N VAL A 810 -14.25 -5.74 -34.04
CA VAL A 810 -13.05 -5.23 -34.72
C VAL A 810 -12.21 -4.38 -33.78
N THR A 811 -12.83 -3.53 -32.95
CA THR A 811 -12.15 -2.65 -31.99
C THR A 811 -11.40 -3.42 -30.91
N ILE A 812 -12.04 -4.42 -30.31
CA ILE A 812 -11.41 -5.29 -29.30
C ILE A 812 -10.27 -6.10 -29.94
N THR A 813 -10.48 -6.66 -31.14
CA THR A 813 -9.46 -7.43 -31.86
C THR A 813 -8.24 -6.58 -32.21
N ALA A 814 -8.46 -5.40 -32.81
CA ALA A 814 -7.39 -4.46 -33.18
C ALA A 814 -6.60 -3.98 -31.95
N ALA A 815 -7.25 -3.76 -30.82
CA ALA A 815 -6.60 -3.35 -29.58
C ALA A 815 -5.72 -4.45 -28.98
N PHE A 816 -6.20 -5.70 -28.91
CA PHE A 816 -5.38 -6.83 -28.45
C PHE A 816 -4.21 -7.15 -29.39
N LEU A 817 -4.39 -6.98 -30.70
CA LEU A 817 -3.29 -7.11 -31.67
C LEU A 817 -2.27 -5.96 -31.53
N SER A 818 -2.72 -4.73 -31.27
CA SER A 818 -1.84 -3.58 -31.02
C SER A 818 -0.98 -3.78 -29.77
N ASP A 819 -1.57 -4.27 -28.67
CA ASP A 819 -0.82 -4.65 -27.46
C ASP A 819 0.17 -5.79 -27.75
N ARG A 820 -0.24 -6.83 -28.51
CA ARG A 820 0.62 -7.98 -28.83
C ARG A 820 1.81 -7.66 -29.75
N TYR A 821 1.67 -6.69 -30.65
CA TYR A 821 2.74 -6.26 -31.57
C TYR A 821 3.46 -4.98 -31.11
N GLU A 822 3.15 -4.48 -29.91
CA GLU A 822 3.70 -3.27 -29.28
C GLU A 822 3.73 -2.00 -30.16
N SER A 823 2.91 -1.95 -31.22
CA SER A 823 2.81 -0.81 -32.12
C SER A 823 1.43 -0.17 -32.09
N ARG A 824 1.40 1.16 -32.00
CA ARG A 824 0.20 1.98 -31.88
C ARG A 824 -0.18 2.60 -33.23
N SER A 825 0.77 3.21 -33.95
CA SER A 825 0.48 3.84 -35.26
C SER A 825 -0.04 2.86 -36.31
N ASN A 826 0.44 1.61 -36.36
CA ASN A 826 -0.12 0.59 -37.26
C ASN A 826 -1.65 0.46 -37.08
N PHE A 827 -2.10 0.41 -35.82
CA PHE A 827 -3.50 0.25 -35.44
C PHE A 827 -4.28 1.58 -35.35
N ILE A 828 -3.74 2.62 -35.99
CA ILE A 828 -4.42 3.88 -36.32
C ILE A 828 -4.44 4.05 -37.85
N ILE A 829 -3.30 3.82 -38.51
CA ILE A 829 -3.09 3.94 -39.95
C ILE A 829 -3.98 2.94 -40.72
N TYR A 830 -4.02 1.65 -40.33
CA TYR A 830 -4.87 0.68 -41.03
C TYR A 830 -6.38 0.97 -40.84
N PRO A 831 -6.90 1.27 -39.63
CA PRO A 831 -8.29 1.71 -39.46
C PRO A 831 -8.65 2.99 -40.25
N CYS A 832 -7.73 3.96 -40.38
CA CYS A 832 -7.95 5.11 -41.27
C CYS A 832 -8.15 4.69 -42.74
N ILE A 833 -7.32 3.77 -43.25
CA ILE A 833 -7.48 3.24 -44.62
C ILE A 833 -8.84 2.55 -44.78
N VAL A 834 -9.23 1.70 -43.82
CA VAL A 834 -10.51 0.99 -43.85
C VAL A 834 -11.69 1.95 -43.82
N ALA A 835 -11.67 2.96 -42.93
CA ALA A 835 -12.72 3.98 -42.88
C ALA A 835 -12.79 4.82 -44.17
N ALA A 836 -11.64 5.18 -44.74
CA ALA A 836 -11.57 5.90 -46.01
C ALA A 836 -12.17 5.09 -47.17
N ILE A 837 -11.87 3.78 -47.28
CA ILE A 837 -12.49 2.87 -48.26
C ILE A 837 -14.02 2.84 -48.06
N GLY A 838 -14.49 2.76 -46.81
CA GLY A 838 -15.91 2.79 -46.50
C GLY A 838 -16.61 4.08 -46.96
N TYR A 839 -16.03 5.25 -46.66
CA TYR A 839 -16.60 6.54 -47.09
C TYR A 839 -16.49 6.78 -48.60
N ILE A 840 -15.42 6.33 -49.26
CA ILE A 840 -15.33 6.33 -50.73
C ILE A 840 -16.43 5.44 -51.32
N GLY A 841 -16.70 4.27 -50.70
CA GLY A 841 -17.82 3.41 -51.07
C GLY A 841 -19.17 4.11 -50.95
N LEU A 842 -19.45 4.74 -49.81
CA LEU A 842 -20.71 5.49 -49.59
C LEU A 842 -20.88 6.70 -50.54
N LEU A 843 -19.78 7.36 -50.94
CA LEU A 843 -19.78 8.43 -51.94
C LEU A 843 -19.94 7.93 -53.39
N SER A 844 -19.57 6.68 -53.67
CA SER A 844 -19.55 6.11 -55.03
C SER A 844 -20.77 5.23 -55.35
N LEU A 845 -21.49 4.75 -54.33
CA LEU A 845 -22.65 3.87 -54.51
C LEU A 845 -23.92 4.69 -54.83
N PRO A 846 -24.70 4.33 -55.86
CA PRO A 846 -25.98 4.95 -56.13
C PRO A 846 -26.97 4.59 -55.01
N HIS A 847 -27.44 5.59 -54.27
CA HIS A 847 -28.22 5.41 -53.05
C HIS A 847 -29.64 6.00 -53.23
N PRO A 848 -30.72 5.24 -52.92
CA PRO A 848 -30.75 3.93 -52.27
C PRO A 848 -30.63 2.73 -53.23
N GLY A 849 -30.25 2.92 -54.49
CA GLY A 849 -30.31 1.91 -55.57
C GLY A 849 -29.58 0.58 -55.32
N LEU A 850 -28.56 0.54 -54.44
CA LEU A 850 -27.92 -0.71 -53.99
C LEU A 850 -27.95 -0.86 -52.45
N PRO A 851 -29.07 -1.34 -51.86
CA PRO A 851 -29.23 -1.40 -50.41
C PRO A 851 -28.22 -2.28 -49.69
N GLY A 852 -28.01 -3.51 -50.16
CA GLY A 852 -27.06 -4.44 -49.53
C GLY A 852 -25.61 -3.94 -49.60
N ALA A 853 -25.21 -3.29 -50.69
CA ALA A 853 -23.88 -2.70 -50.84
C ALA A 853 -23.69 -1.48 -49.93
N THR A 854 -24.68 -0.59 -49.85
CA THR A 854 -24.63 0.56 -48.91
C THR A 854 -24.54 0.04 -47.48
N TYR A 855 -25.42 -0.90 -47.10
CA TYR A 855 -25.43 -1.47 -45.75
C TYR A 855 -24.09 -2.11 -45.40
N GLY A 856 -23.49 -2.88 -46.33
CA GLY A 856 -22.13 -3.42 -46.17
C GLY A 856 -21.05 -2.35 -45.94
N MET A 857 -21.10 -1.23 -46.65
CA MET A 857 -20.14 -0.13 -46.45
C MET A 857 -20.27 0.55 -45.08
N LEU A 858 -21.44 0.51 -44.44
CA LEU A 858 -21.60 1.00 -43.06
C LEU A 858 -20.81 0.14 -42.05
N PHE A 859 -20.68 -1.18 -42.28
CA PHE A 859 -19.76 -2.03 -41.49
C PHE A 859 -18.29 -1.65 -41.73
N VAL A 860 -17.91 -1.37 -42.98
CA VAL A 860 -16.54 -0.97 -43.34
C VAL A 860 -16.18 0.36 -42.65
N VAL A 861 -17.06 1.37 -42.72
CA VAL A 861 -16.88 2.64 -41.99
C VAL A 861 -16.76 2.41 -40.48
N ALA A 862 -17.70 1.69 -39.87
CA ALA A 862 -17.68 1.47 -38.41
C ALA A 862 -16.44 0.66 -37.95
N GLY A 863 -16.04 -0.35 -38.73
CA GLY A 863 -14.83 -1.14 -38.48
C GLY A 863 -13.52 -0.36 -38.63
N GLY A 864 -13.50 0.74 -39.40
CA GLY A 864 -12.36 1.66 -39.46
C GLY A 864 -12.41 2.78 -38.41
N LEU A 865 -13.59 3.26 -38.04
CA LEU A 865 -13.73 4.36 -37.07
C LEU A 865 -13.48 3.93 -35.63
N TYR A 866 -14.14 2.88 -35.15
CA TYR A 866 -14.16 2.55 -33.71
C TYR A 866 -12.81 2.07 -33.14
N PRO A 867 -11.89 1.40 -33.89
CA PRO A 867 -10.55 1.08 -33.36
C PRO A 867 -9.67 2.33 -33.16
N LEU A 868 -9.85 3.35 -34.01
CA LEU A 868 -8.96 4.51 -34.13
C LEU A 868 -8.87 5.30 -32.81
N ILE A 869 -10.00 5.52 -32.14
CA ILE A 869 -10.08 6.27 -30.88
C ILE A 869 -9.32 5.61 -29.74
N CYS A 870 -9.37 4.27 -29.64
CA CYS A 870 -8.62 3.51 -28.65
C CYS A 870 -7.11 3.59 -28.92
N GLY A 871 -6.71 3.55 -30.20
CA GLY A 871 -5.33 3.74 -30.62
C GLY A 871 -4.78 5.13 -30.27
N VAL A 872 -5.47 6.20 -30.68
CA VAL A 872 -4.95 7.58 -30.56
C VAL A 872 -4.83 8.06 -29.11
N ILE A 873 -5.76 7.68 -28.23
CA ILE A 873 -5.68 8.00 -26.79
C ILE A 873 -4.52 7.24 -26.14
N SER A 874 -4.41 5.93 -26.38
CA SER A 874 -3.31 5.10 -25.84
C SER A 874 -1.95 5.58 -26.33
N TRP A 875 -1.85 6.00 -27.59
CA TRP A 875 -0.60 6.46 -28.19
C TRP A 875 -0.12 7.80 -27.60
N ASN A 876 -1.03 8.72 -27.28
CA ASN A 876 -0.70 9.95 -26.58
C ASN A 876 -0.30 9.67 -25.12
N ALA A 877 -1.11 8.90 -24.38
CA ALA A 877 -0.86 8.54 -22.98
C ALA A 877 0.51 7.87 -22.77
N ASN A 878 0.87 6.94 -23.65
CA ASN A 878 2.18 6.26 -23.63
C ASN A 878 3.37 7.20 -23.90
N ASN A 879 3.16 8.27 -24.65
CA ASN A 879 4.20 9.20 -25.08
C ASN A 879 4.30 10.47 -24.23
N LEU A 880 3.61 10.49 -23.08
CA LEU A 880 3.71 11.52 -22.04
C LEU A 880 4.31 10.92 -20.76
N ALA A 881 5.29 11.62 -20.18
CA ALA A 881 5.92 11.28 -18.89
C ALA A 881 5.76 12.41 -17.87
N GLY A 882 5.94 12.08 -16.59
CA GLY A 882 5.60 12.95 -15.48
C GLY A 882 4.11 12.85 -15.16
N SER A 883 3.78 12.59 -13.89
CA SER A 883 2.41 12.26 -13.45
C SER A 883 1.41 13.39 -13.75
N TRP A 884 1.82 14.64 -13.52
CA TRP A 884 1.04 15.84 -13.85
C TRP A 884 0.89 16.07 -15.36
N LYS A 885 2.01 16.07 -16.12
CA LYS A 885 1.98 16.33 -17.57
C LYS A 885 1.14 15.29 -18.33
N ARG A 886 1.17 14.01 -17.93
CA ARG A 886 0.29 12.98 -18.51
C ARG A 886 -1.19 13.28 -18.25
N SER A 887 -1.58 13.58 -17.00
CA SER A 887 -2.97 13.89 -16.65
C SER A 887 -3.51 15.09 -17.44
N ILE A 888 -2.74 16.18 -17.49
CA ILE A 888 -3.11 17.41 -18.20
C ILE A 888 -3.10 17.19 -19.72
N GLY A 889 -2.09 16.51 -20.26
CA GLY A 889 -1.93 16.30 -21.70
C GLY A 889 -2.92 15.29 -22.31
N MET A 890 -3.42 14.33 -21.53
CA MET A 890 -4.56 13.50 -21.92
C MET A 890 -5.86 14.29 -21.92
N ALA A 891 -6.14 15.07 -20.87
CA ALA A 891 -7.32 15.93 -20.83
C ALA A 891 -7.29 17.02 -21.92
N LEU A 892 -6.12 17.55 -22.29
CA LEU A 892 -5.97 18.50 -23.40
C LEU A 892 -6.27 17.86 -24.77
N GLN A 893 -5.83 16.61 -24.98
CA GLN A 893 -6.14 15.86 -26.20
C GLN A 893 -7.65 15.61 -26.33
N ILE A 894 -8.28 15.11 -25.26
CA ILE A 894 -9.69 14.74 -25.24
C ILE A 894 -10.57 16.00 -25.31
N SER A 895 -10.22 17.08 -24.61
CA SER A 895 -10.93 18.36 -24.62
C SER A 895 -11.02 18.95 -26.02
N ILE A 896 -9.88 19.16 -26.69
CA ILE A 896 -9.88 19.75 -28.04
C ILE A 896 -10.44 18.74 -29.05
N GLY A 897 -10.13 17.45 -28.90
CA GLY A 897 -10.67 16.36 -29.71
C GLY A 897 -12.20 16.25 -29.64
N GLY A 898 -12.78 16.48 -28.47
CA GLY A 898 -14.21 16.42 -28.17
C GLY A 898 -15.03 17.51 -28.86
N LEU A 899 -14.43 18.67 -29.14
CA LEU A 899 -15.04 19.70 -29.99
C LEU A 899 -15.34 19.18 -31.42
N GLY A 900 -14.66 18.12 -31.86
CA GLY A 900 -15.00 17.40 -33.08
C GLY A 900 -16.43 16.84 -33.08
N GLY A 901 -17.02 16.57 -31.90
CA GLY A 901 -18.42 16.17 -31.78
C GLY A 901 -19.42 17.30 -32.07
N ALA A 902 -19.08 18.55 -31.72
CA ALA A 902 -19.89 19.72 -32.09
C ALA A 902 -19.92 19.92 -33.61
N ILE A 903 -18.79 19.67 -34.29
CA ILE A 903 -18.69 19.69 -35.76
C ILE A 903 -19.48 18.51 -36.35
N GLY A 904 -19.17 17.27 -35.94
CA GLY A 904 -19.79 16.04 -36.45
C GLY A 904 -21.31 16.00 -36.32
N SER A 905 -21.87 16.61 -35.27
CA SER A 905 -23.32 16.77 -35.07
C SER A 905 -24.01 17.62 -36.15
N ASN A 906 -23.27 18.34 -36.99
CA ASN A 906 -23.80 19.34 -37.93
C ASN A 906 -23.33 19.17 -39.39
N ILE A 907 -22.47 18.19 -39.73
CA ILE A 907 -21.98 18.00 -41.12
C ILE A 907 -22.96 17.23 -42.03
N TYR A 908 -23.88 16.44 -41.46
CA TYR A 908 -24.88 15.71 -42.23
C TYR A 908 -26.17 16.53 -42.37
N LEU A 909 -26.35 17.16 -43.53
CA LEU A 909 -27.44 18.11 -43.76
C LEU A 909 -28.67 17.41 -44.34
N SER A 910 -29.84 17.52 -43.69
CA SER A 910 -31.08 16.87 -44.14
C SER A 910 -31.55 17.26 -45.55
N LYS A 911 -31.08 18.40 -46.08
CA LYS A 911 -31.32 18.85 -47.47
C LYS A 911 -30.57 18.01 -48.53
N GLU A 912 -29.56 17.24 -48.11
CA GLU A 912 -28.71 16.41 -48.98
C GLU A 912 -29.12 14.93 -48.92
N ALA A 913 -30.18 14.60 -48.16
CA ALA A 913 -30.68 13.25 -48.07
C ALA A 913 -31.18 12.75 -49.45
N PRO A 914 -30.90 11.49 -49.82
CA PRO A 914 -30.24 10.46 -49.01
C PRO A 914 -28.71 10.36 -49.25
N HIS A 915 -28.12 11.27 -50.05
CA HIS A 915 -26.73 11.16 -50.51
C HIS A 915 -25.68 11.75 -49.55
N TYR A 916 -26.04 12.75 -48.73
CA TYR A 916 -25.19 13.36 -47.69
C TYR A 916 -23.75 13.70 -48.11
N TRP A 917 -23.59 14.29 -49.29
CA TRP A 917 -22.29 14.65 -49.89
C TRP A 917 -21.35 15.39 -48.92
N THR A 918 -21.86 16.38 -48.19
CA THR A 918 -21.09 17.13 -47.19
C THR A 918 -20.66 16.23 -46.02
N GLY A 919 -21.57 15.40 -45.52
CA GLY A 919 -21.31 14.51 -44.38
C GLY A 919 -20.23 13.48 -44.67
N TYR A 920 -20.37 12.72 -45.76
CA TYR A 920 -19.38 11.72 -46.16
C TYR A 920 -18.06 12.36 -46.63
N GLY A 921 -18.12 13.45 -47.41
CA GLY A 921 -16.95 14.16 -47.93
C GLY A 921 -16.08 14.79 -46.85
N VAL A 922 -16.69 15.45 -45.85
CA VAL A 922 -15.95 15.98 -44.69
C VAL A 922 -15.36 14.84 -43.86
N SER A 923 -16.12 13.76 -43.61
CA SER A 923 -15.63 12.58 -42.86
C SER A 923 -14.38 11.97 -43.53
N LEU A 924 -14.44 11.71 -44.84
CA LEU A 924 -13.30 11.21 -45.62
C LEU A 924 -12.09 12.16 -45.55
N SER A 925 -12.32 13.47 -45.60
CA SER A 925 -11.25 14.48 -45.55
C SER A 925 -10.52 14.49 -44.20
N VAL A 926 -11.25 14.44 -43.08
CA VAL A 926 -10.63 14.45 -41.74
C VAL A 926 -9.97 13.11 -41.39
N ILE A 927 -10.46 11.99 -41.94
CA ILE A 927 -9.79 10.67 -41.83
C ILE A 927 -8.49 10.66 -42.64
N THR A 928 -8.49 11.25 -43.83
CA THR A 928 -7.28 11.41 -44.65
C THR A 928 -6.25 12.30 -43.97
N MET A 929 -6.69 13.40 -43.32
CA MET A 929 -5.85 14.22 -42.45
C MET A 929 -5.26 13.41 -41.28
N ALA A 930 -6.09 12.61 -40.59
CA ALA A 930 -5.64 11.76 -39.48
C ALA A 930 -4.62 10.68 -39.92
N PHE A 931 -4.80 10.09 -41.11
CA PHE A 931 -3.83 9.17 -41.71
C PHE A 931 -2.45 9.82 -41.91
N PHE A 932 -2.39 11.00 -42.54
CA PHE A 932 -1.12 11.72 -42.74
C PHE A 932 -0.53 12.22 -41.41
N ALA A 933 -1.36 12.69 -40.48
CA ALA A 933 -0.92 13.09 -39.14
C ALA A 933 -0.31 11.92 -38.35
N ALA A 934 -0.88 10.71 -38.45
CA ALA A 934 -0.35 9.50 -37.83
C ALA A 934 0.99 9.07 -38.46
N ILE A 935 1.12 9.14 -39.78
CA ILE A 935 2.40 8.86 -40.48
C ILE A 935 3.47 9.87 -40.07
N PHE A 936 3.15 11.17 -40.03
CA PHE A 936 4.07 12.22 -39.62
C PHE A 936 4.52 12.06 -38.16
N LEU A 937 3.60 11.79 -37.23
CA LEU A 937 3.92 11.58 -35.83
C LEU A 937 4.82 10.35 -35.65
N ARG A 938 4.48 9.22 -36.30
CA ARG A 938 5.32 8.00 -36.29
C ARG A 938 6.73 8.27 -36.82
N TRP A 939 6.85 8.99 -37.93
CA TRP A 939 8.14 9.35 -38.52
C TRP A 939 8.97 10.23 -37.57
N LYS A 940 8.38 11.25 -36.97
CA LYS A 940 9.05 12.13 -35.99
C LYS A 940 9.49 11.36 -34.73
N LEU A 941 8.62 10.54 -34.14
CA LEU A 941 8.96 9.77 -32.94
C LEU A 941 10.05 8.73 -33.22
N ASN A 942 9.99 8.04 -34.37
CA ASN A 942 11.04 7.11 -34.80
C ASN A 942 12.38 7.83 -35.05
N LYS A 943 12.35 9.02 -35.67
CA LYS A 943 13.56 9.84 -35.83
C LYS A 943 14.16 10.23 -34.48
N ILE A 944 13.35 10.72 -33.53
CA ILE A 944 13.83 11.12 -32.19
C ILE A 944 14.37 9.93 -31.40
N ASN A 945 13.74 8.74 -31.50
CA ASN A 945 14.29 7.53 -30.89
C ASN A 945 15.68 7.21 -31.47
N LYS A 946 15.84 7.19 -32.81
CA LYS A 946 17.14 6.95 -33.45
C LYS A 946 18.21 7.98 -33.08
N GLU A 947 17.83 9.25 -32.93
CA GLU A 947 18.73 10.31 -32.44
C GLU A 947 19.13 10.08 -30.96
N ARG A 948 18.27 9.46 -30.15
CA ARG A 948 18.55 9.07 -28.75
C ARG A 948 19.29 7.74 -28.61
N ASP A 949 19.15 6.83 -29.58
CA ASP A 949 19.87 5.54 -29.63
C ASP A 949 21.31 5.71 -30.13
N ALA A 950 21.65 6.88 -30.71
CA ALA A 950 22.99 7.23 -31.16
C ALA A 950 23.87 7.92 -30.09
N MET A 951 23.29 8.35 -28.96
CA MET A 951 24.04 8.94 -27.83
C MET A 951 24.42 7.85 -26.82
N SER A 952 25.63 7.89 -26.27
CA SER A 952 26.04 6.94 -25.22
C SER A 952 25.47 7.34 -23.85
N LEU A 953 25.36 6.40 -22.92
CA LEU A 953 24.94 6.69 -21.54
C LEU A 953 25.92 7.65 -20.84
N GLU A 954 27.22 7.52 -21.13
CA GLU A 954 28.27 8.42 -20.65
C GLU A 954 28.09 9.85 -21.20
N GLU A 955 27.75 10.00 -22.48
CA GLU A 955 27.45 11.29 -23.11
C GLU A 955 26.18 11.94 -22.52
N ILE A 956 25.20 11.13 -22.12
CA ILE A 956 23.97 11.61 -21.47
C ILE A 956 24.25 12.05 -20.03
N HIS A 957 24.95 11.23 -19.23
CA HIS A 957 25.24 11.51 -17.82
C HIS A 957 26.32 12.60 -17.62
N SER A 958 27.18 12.85 -18.61
CA SER A 958 28.14 13.98 -18.59
C SER A 958 27.51 15.32 -18.99
N LYS A 959 26.34 15.32 -19.65
CA LYS A 959 25.60 16.53 -20.04
C LYS A 959 24.44 16.89 -19.12
N TYR A 960 23.89 15.91 -18.39
CA TYR A 960 22.71 16.08 -17.56
C TYR A 960 22.80 15.24 -16.28
N THR A 961 22.45 15.83 -15.14
CA THR A 961 22.28 15.12 -13.87
C THR A 961 21.04 14.21 -13.88
N GLU A 962 20.99 13.19 -13.01
CA GLU A 962 19.80 12.34 -12.86
C GLU A 962 18.51 13.15 -12.55
N GLN A 963 18.63 14.26 -11.81
CA GLN A 963 17.49 15.10 -11.48
C GLN A 963 16.98 15.87 -12.71
N GLU A 964 17.87 16.40 -13.56
CA GLU A 964 17.48 17.01 -14.84
C GLU A 964 16.89 15.98 -15.81
N LEU A 965 17.48 14.77 -15.87
CA LEU A 965 16.97 13.65 -16.67
C LEU A 965 15.57 13.21 -16.23
N LYS A 966 15.26 13.29 -14.93
CA LYS A 966 13.93 13.07 -14.36
C LYS A 966 12.97 14.23 -14.65
N GLU A 967 13.40 15.48 -14.49
CA GLU A 967 12.58 16.67 -14.76
C GLU A 967 12.23 16.84 -16.24
N MET A 968 13.10 16.40 -17.16
CA MET A 968 12.83 16.45 -18.60
C MET A 968 11.70 15.50 -19.06
N GLY A 969 11.32 14.49 -18.26
CA GLY A 969 10.21 13.58 -18.58
C GLY A 969 10.33 12.91 -19.95
N ASP A 970 9.33 13.07 -20.82
CA ASP A 970 9.36 12.54 -22.20
C ASP A 970 10.39 13.22 -23.11
N ARG A 971 10.89 14.41 -22.74
CA ARG A 971 11.98 15.09 -23.45
C ARG A 971 13.36 14.50 -23.11
N SER A 972 13.48 13.74 -22.01
CA SER A 972 14.74 13.11 -21.57
C SER A 972 15.37 12.21 -22.64
N PRO A 973 16.71 12.26 -22.86
CA PRO A 973 17.42 11.33 -23.75
C PRO A 973 17.22 9.85 -23.43
N LEU A 974 16.95 9.51 -22.17
CA LEU A 974 16.69 8.13 -21.73
C LEU A 974 15.29 7.63 -22.11
N PHE A 975 14.33 8.54 -22.35
CA PHE A 975 12.96 8.16 -22.69
C PHE A 975 12.86 7.58 -24.11
N ARG A 976 12.09 6.51 -24.30
CA ARG A 976 11.75 5.96 -25.61
C ARG A 976 10.27 6.14 -25.91
N TYR A 977 9.98 6.68 -27.09
CA TYR A 977 8.61 6.86 -27.59
C TYR A 977 8.11 5.56 -28.23
N ILE A 978 6.86 5.18 -27.96
CA ILE A 978 6.20 4.05 -28.61
C ILE A 978 5.66 4.49 -29.98
N LEU A 979 5.80 3.63 -30.98
CA LEU A 979 5.51 3.90 -32.40
C LEU A 979 4.15 3.38 -32.87
#